data_AF-A0A0A2VBZ9-F1
#
_entry.id   AF-A0A0A2VBZ9-F1
#
_cell.length_a   1.000
_cell.length_b   1.000
_cell.length_c   1.000
_cell.angle_alpha   90.00
_cell.angle_beta   90.00
_cell.angle_gamma   90.00
#
_symmetry.space_group_name_H-M   'P 1'
#
loop_
_entity.id
_entity.type
_entity.pdbx_description
1 polymer ?
#
loop_
_entity_poly.entity_id
_entity_poly.type
_entity_poly.pdbx_seq_one_letter_code
_entity_poly.pdbx_strand_id
1 'polypeptide(L)'
;MKLDIDIGSGGPMSLHHLTRFPRLEFIGAPTPLEYLPRFSDYLGREIYIKRDDVTPMAMGGNKLRKLEFLAADALREGADTLVTAGAIQSNHVRQTAAVAARLGLHCVALLENPIGTQAENYLTNGNRLLLDLFNVEVEMCEALNAPDKQLEAVATRLEAQGFRPYVIPVGGSNALGALGYVESALEIAQQCEDAVSLSSVVVASGSAGTHAGLAVGLEQLMPDVELIGVTVSRTVAQQKPKVVALQQAVAQSLEVSATSDIILWDDYFAPGYGTPNEEGMEAVKLLARLEGILLDPVYTGKAMAGLIDGVAQKRFKDQGPIAFIHTGGAPALFAYHPHLLQLVLDSAPYLLKGAVFTLQLSIGGMFFGLILGFMLALMRLSAFWPFSLLSRFYVSIFRGTPLIAQLFMIYYGLPQFGIELDPIPSAMIGLSLNTAAYASETLRAAISSIDKGQWEAAASIGMTRWQTLRRAILPQSARVALPPLGNSFISLVKDTSLAATIQVPELFRQAQLITSRTLEVFTMYLAASLVYWGAEMSAIDVKKLVKKFHGQTVLHGIDLDVKPGEVVAIIGPSGSGKTTLLRSINLLEEPDSGTIQVGDITIDAGQSLARQKENIRALRQQVGFVFQNFNLFPHRTVLENIIEGPVIVKGEPKAEAVARARELLEKVGLSGKENSYPRRLSGGQQQRVAIARALAMRPEVILFDEPTSALDPELVGEVLNTIRQLADEKRTMVIVTHEMSFARDVADRAIFMDQGKIVEQGPAKALFASPQQPRTRQFLEKFLTQ
;
A
#
# COMPACT_ATOMS: atom_id res chain seq x y z
N MET A 1 11.29 -11.69 61.67
CA MET A 1 10.27 -10.92 62.41
C MET A 1 8.94 -11.59 62.10
N LYS A 2 8.38 -12.35 63.05
CA LYS A 2 7.11 -13.06 62.88
C LYS A 2 5.99 -12.01 62.86
N LEU A 3 5.27 -11.93 61.74
CA LEU A 3 3.98 -11.25 61.66
C LEU A 3 2.95 -12.38 61.56
N ASP A 4 2.37 -12.73 62.70
CA ASP A 4 1.12 -13.48 62.75
C ASP A 4 0.04 -12.57 62.18
N ILE A 5 -0.43 -12.90 60.98
CA ILE A 5 -1.64 -12.30 60.41
C ILE A 5 -2.79 -13.20 60.87
N ASP A 6 -3.54 -12.69 61.83
CA ASP A 6 -4.79 -13.26 62.30
C ASP A 6 -5.84 -13.09 61.19
N ILE A 7 -6.07 -14.15 60.41
CA ILE A 7 -7.17 -14.22 59.44
C ILE A 7 -8.36 -14.82 60.18
N GLY A 8 -9.38 -14.00 60.39
CA GLY A 8 -10.58 -14.34 61.14
C GLY A 8 -11.18 -15.70 60.76
N SER A 9 -11.63 -16.41 61.79
CA SER A 9 -12.23 -17.75 61.80
C SER A 9 -13.61 -17.85 61.14
N GLY A 10 -13.78 -17.27 59.94
CA GLY A 10 -15.08 -17.11 59.26
C GLY A 10 -15.20 -17.76 57.88
N GLY A 11 -14.22 -18.54 57.42
CA GLY A 11 -14.38 -19.30 56.17
C GLY A 11 -15.38 -20.45 56.32
N PRO A 12 -16.20 -20.79 55.31
CA PRO A 12 -17.03 -21.98 55.34
C PRO A 12 -16.16 -23.20 55.64
N MET A 13 -16.59 -24.05 56.59
CA MET A 13 -15.80 -25.17 57.14
C MET A 13 -15.24 -26.14 56.08
N SER A 14 -15.75 -26.13 54.84
CA SER A 14 -15.36 -27.02 53.75
C SER A 14 -13.98 -26.75 53.13
N LEU A 15 -13.45 -25.51 53.17
CA LEU A 15 -12.16 -25.18 52.51
C LEU A 15 -11.02 -24.81 53.48
N HIS A 16 -11.14 -25.15 54.76
CA HIS A 16 -10.16 -24.77 55.79
C HIS A 16 -8.75 -25.33 55.54
N HIS A 17 -8.60 -26.37 54.72
CA HIS A 17 -7.30 -26.96 54.38
C HIS A 17 -6.51 -26.15 53.34
N LEU A 18 -7.13 -25.17 52.67
CA LEU A 18 -6.44 -24.29 51.73
C LEU A 18 -5.30 -23.50 52.39
N THR A 19 -5.46 -23.12 53.65
CA THR A 19 -4.45 -22.36 54.43
C THR A 19 -3.20 -23.18 54.78
N ARG A 20 -3.21 -24.50 54.55
CA ARG A 20 -2.04 -25.37 54.74
C ARG A 20 -0.96 -25.16 53.66
N PHE A 21 -1.34 -24.58 52.52
CA PHE A 21 -0.44 -24.38 51.39
C PHE A 21 0.22 -23.00 51.47
N PRO A 22 1.56 -22.92 51.45
CA PRO A 22 2.24 -21.63 51.46
C PRO A 22 1.92 -20.88 50.16
N ARG A 23 1.69 -19.57 50.31
CA ARG A 23 1.31 -18.68 49.22
C ARG A 23 2.11 -17.39 49.32
N LEU A 24 2.65 -16.90 48.21
CA LEU A 24 3.19 -15.55 48.10
C LEU A 24 2.07 -14.55 47.81
N GLU A 25 2.26 -13.30 48.22
CA GLU A 25 1.28 -12.23 47.95
C GLU A 25 1.73 -11.41 46.73
N PHE A 26 1.18 -11.72 45.56
CA PHE A 26 1.41 -10.98 44.32
C PHE A 26 0.22 -10.12 43.92
N ILE A 27 -1.00 -10.50 44.29
CA ILE A 27 -2.23 -9.81 43.88
C ILE A 27 -2.61 -8.70 44.87
N GLY A 28 -2.48 -8.98 46.17
CA GLY A 28 -2.93 -8.09 47.24
C GLY A 28 -4.45 -8.16 47.41
N ALA A 29 -5.15 -7.06 47.12
CA ALA A 29 -6.60 -6.99 47.28
C ALA A 29 -7.35 -7.93 46.30
N PRO A 30 -8.53 -8.48 46.68
CA PRO A 30 -9.37 -9.28 45.79
C PRO A 30 -9.66 -8.53 44.49
N THR A 31 -9.55 -9.21 43.35
CA THR A 31 -9.81 -8.57 42.05
C THR A 31 -11.29 -8.15 41.94
N PRO A 32 -11.63 -7.03 41.28
CA PRO A 32 -13.01 -6.56 41.21
C PRO A 32 -13.98 -7.57 40.57
N LEU A 33 -15.21 -7.60 41.09
CA LEU A 33 -16.38 -8.18 40.42
C LEU A 33 -17.29 -7.03 40.00
N GLU A 34 -17.42 -6.80 38.70
CA GLU A 34 -18.08 -5.63 38.14
C GLU A 34 -19.35 -6.04 37.38
N TYR A 35 -20.44 -5.29 37.53
CA TYR A 35 -21.61 -5.41 36.64
C TYR A 35 -21.30 -4.73 35.30
N LEU A 36 -21.69 -5.35 34.18
CA LEU A 36 -21.50 -4.80 32.83
C LEU A 36 -22.82 -4.23 32.29
N PRO A 37 -23.21 -2.98 32.64
CA PRO A 37 -24.56 -2.48 32.38
C PRO A 37 -24.89 -2.38 30.89
N ARG A 38 -23.96 -1.91 30.05
CA ARG A 38 -24.22 -1.67 28.63
C ARG A 38 -24.21 -2.98 27.83
N PHE A 39 -23.34 -3.90 28.22
CA PHE A 39 -23.30 -5.24 27.64
C PHE A 39 -24.49 -6.08 28.09
N SER A 40 -24.93 -5.93 29.34
CA SER A 40 -26.13 -6.58 29.86
C SER A 40 -27.39 -6.12 29.14
N ASP A 41 -27.54 -4.80 28.94
CA ASP A 41 -28.62 -4.21 28.15
C ASP A 41 -28.60 -4.72 26.70
N TYR A 42 -27.42 -4.76 26.07
CA TYR A 42 -27.25 -5.29 24.72
C TYR A 42 -27.66 -6.76 24.58
N LEU A 43 -27.32 -7.61 25.55
CA LEU A 43 -27.67 -9.04 25.53
C LEU A 43 -29.06 -9.35 26.09
N GLY A 44 -29.72 -8.40 26.76
CA GLY A 44 -30.95 -8.64 27.49
C GLY A 44 -30.78 -9.62 28.66
N ARG A 45 -29.60 -9.61 29.31
CA ARG A 45 -29.23 -10.56 30.37
C ARG A 45 -28.27 -9.90 31.35
N GLU A 46 -28.40 -10.14 32.65
CA GLU A 46 -27.44 -9.62 33.64
C GLU A 46 -26.09 -10.32 33.54
N ILE A 47 -25.06 -9.57 33.13
CA ILE A 47 -23.69 -10.03 33.00
C ILE A 47 -22.78 -9.29 33.98
N TYR A 48 -22.01 -10.06 34.73
CA TYR A 48 -20.95 -9.62 35.62
C TYR A 48 -19.59 -10.06 35.08
N ILE A 49 -18.52 -9.42 35.51
CA ILE A 49 -17.15 -9.78 35.14
C ILE A 49 -16.23 -9.80 36.36
N LYS A 50 -15.48 -10.90 36.53
CA LYS A 50 -14.41 -11.02 37.52
C LYS A 50 -13.07 -10.63 36.88
N ARG A 51 -12.48 -9.53 37.35
CA ARG A 51 -11.36 -8.80 36.71
C ARG A 51 -9.97 -9.34 37.05
N ASP A 52 -9.77 -10.63 36.82
CA ASP A 52 -8.45 -11.28 37.02
C ASP A 52 -7.36 -10.79 36.05
N ASP A 53 -7.73 -10.01 35.03
CA ASP A 53 -6.84 -9.28 34.15
C ASP A 53 -6.14 -8.09 34.83
N VAL A 54 -6.71 -7.55 35.92
CA VAL A 54 -6.21 -6.34 36.60
C VAL A 54 -5.21 -6.68 37.72
N THR A 55 -4.64 -7.88 37.71
CA THR A 55 -3.58 -8.22 38.67
C THR A 55 -2.30 -7.39 38.41
N PRO A 56 -1.56 -6.98 39.45
CA PRO A 56 -0.65 -5.83 39.38
C PRO A 56 0.67 -6.08 38.62
N MET A 57 1.00 -7.34 38.31
CA MET A 57 2.27 -7.68 37.69
C MET A 57 2.16 -7.89 36.18
N ALA A 58 3.01 -7.16 35.44
CA ALA A 58 3.27 -7.37 34.01
C ALA A 58 2.00 -7.55 33.17
N MET A 59 1.08 -6.59 33.28
CA MET A 59 -0.20 -6.56 32.54
C MET A 59 -1.20 -7.66 32.93
N GLY A 60 -0.98 -8.33 34.07
CA GLY A 60 -1.98 -9.12 34.79
C GLY A 60 -2.55 -10.35 34.08
N GLY A 61 -3.45 -11.07 34.74
CA GLY A 61 -4.08 -12.29 34.24
C GLY A 61 -4.04 -13.47 35.21
N ASN A 62 -4.72 -14.54 34.81
CA ASN A 62 -5.03 -15.69 35.65
C ASN A 62 -3.82 -16.46 36.20
N LYS A 63 -2.66 -16.43 35.53
CA LYS A 63 -1.54 -17.27 35.96
C LYS A 63 -0.86 -16.73 37.20
N LEU A 64 -1.03 -15.45 37.53
CA LEU A 64 -0.48 -14.87 38.76
C LEU A 64 -1.07 -15.55 40.01
N ARG A 65 -2.38 -15.80 40.04
CA ARG A 65 -3.05 -16.58 41.12
C ARG A 65 -2.43 -17.95 41.33
N LYS A 66 -2.02 -18.61 40.25
CA LYS A 66 -1.38 -19.93 40.31
C LYS A 66 0.07 -19.82 40.80
N LEU A 67 0.78 -18.81 40.30
CA LEU A 67 2.17 -18.55 40.62
C LEU A 67 2.38 -18.15 42.08
N GLU A 68 1.37 -17.59 42.74
CA GLU A 68 1.43 -17.35 44.19
C GLU A 68 1.72 -18.64 44.99
N PHE A 69 1.17 -19.78 44.59
CA PHE A 69 1.44 -21.08 45.21
C PHE A 69 2.70 -21.75 44.63
N LEU A 70 2.84 -21.75 43.31
CA LEU A 70 3.97 -22.42 42.64
C LEU A 70 5.32 -21.76 42.96
N ALA A 71 5.38 -20.44 42.99
CA ALA A 71 6.61 -19.73 43.34
C ALA A 71 6.91 -19.81 44.85
N ALA A 72 5.89 -19.89 45.72
CA ALA A 72 6.10 -20.19 47.14
C ALA A 72 6.78 -21.56 47.32
N ASP A 73 6.33 -22.54 46.56
CA ASP A 73 6.91 -23.88 46.56
C ASP A 73 8.33 -23.91 45.98
N ALA A 74 8.57 -23.23 44.87
CA ALA A 74 9.90 -23.07 44.29
C ALA A 74 10.91 -22.48 45.29
N LEU A 75 10.52 -21.42 46.02
CA LEU A 75 11.36 -20.82 47.06
C LEU A 75 11.58 -21.78 48.24
N ARG A 76 10.57 -22.57 48.61
CA ARG A 76 10.66 -23.58 49.67
C ARG A 76 11.65 -24.69 49.30
N GLU A 77 11.70 -25.10 48.03
CA GLU A 77 12.67 -26.07 47.51
C GLU A 77 14.08 -25.46 47.31
N GLY A 78 14.24 -24.15 47.48
CA GLY A 78 15.51 -23.45 47.30
C GLY A 78 15.93 -23.35 45.85
N ALA A 79 14.95 -23.26 44.93
CA ALA A 79 15.19 -23.02 43.52
C ALA A 79 15.76 -21.62 43.27
N ASP A 80 16.66 -21.52 42.30
CA ASP A 80 17.21 -20.25 41.81
C ASP A 80 16.73 -19.93 40.38
N THR A 81 16.07 -20.88 39.72
CA THR A 81 15.66 -20.79 38.33
C THR A 81 14.25 -21.32 38.16
N LEU A 82 13.38 -20.59 37.46
CA LEU A 82 12.06 -21.08 37.04
C LEU A 82 12.12 -21.56 35.58
N VAL A 83 11.60 -22.75 35.32
CA VAL A 83 11.55 -23.33 33.97
C VAL A 83 10.10 -23.58 33.57
N THR A 84 9.68 -23.08 32.42
CA THR A 84 8.29 -23.24 31.95
C THR A 84 8.20 -23.30 30.42
N ALA A 85 7.06 -23.73 29.89
CA ALA A 85 6.82 -23.81 28.45
C ALA A 85 5.51 -23.15 27.99
N GLY A 86 5.44 -22.81 26.70
CA GLY A 86 4.21 -22.37 26.04
C GLY A 86 4.42 -21.89 24.60
N ALA A 87 3.38 -21.33 24.00
CA ALA A 87 3.50 -20.64 22.71
C ALA A 87 4.37 -19.38 22.82
N ILE A 88 4.91 -18.88 21.70
CA ILE A 88 5.62 -17.59 21.63
C ILE A 88 4.84 -16.47 22.34
N GLN A 89 3.53 -16.41 22.13
CA GLN A 89 2.64 -15.41 22.75
C GLN A 89 2.01 -15.86 24.08
N SER A 90 2.65 -16.77 24.82
CA SER A 90 2.10 -17.32 26.07
C SER A 90 2.03 -16.28 27.19
N ASN A 91 0.80 -15.97 27.63
CA ASN A 91 0.54 -15.17 28.83
C ASN A 91 1.17 -15.80 30.08
N HIS A 92 1.19 -17.13 30.14
CA HIS A 92 1.77 -17.85 31.27
C HIS A 92 3.27 -17.63 31.39
N VAL A 93 3.99 -17.80 30.29
CA VAL A 93 5.45 -17.63 30.29
C VAL A 93 5.79 -16.19 30.68
N ARG A 94 5.05 -15.20 30.16
CA ARG A 94 5.22 -13.79 30.54
C ARG A 94 5.02 -13.58 32.04
N GLN A 95 3.97 -14.14 32.66
CA GLN A 95 3.74 -14.00 34.09
C GLN A 95 4.79 -14.73 34.93
N THR A 96 5.22 -15.93 34.51
CA THR A 96 6.30 -16.67 35.18
C THR A 96 7.60 -15.87 35.14
N ALA A 97 7.95 -15.31 33.98
CA ALA A 97 9.13 -14.46 33.81
C ALA A 97 9.10 -13.21 34.69
N ALA A 98 7.95 -12.53 34.77
CA ALA A 98 7.78 -11.37 35.63
C ALA A 98 7.94 -11.72 37.12
N VAL A 99 7.41 -12.87 37.55
CA VAL A 99 7.58 -13.39 38.91
C VAL A 99 9.04 -13.75 39.19
N ALA A 100 9.71 -14.42 38.25
CA ALA A 100 11.14 -14.74 38.38
C ALA A 100 11.97 -13.47 38.55
N ALA A 101 11.78 -12.48 37.67
CA ALA A 101 12.47 -11.20 37.75
C ALA A 101 12.20 -10.47 39.07
N ARG A 102 10.97 -10.48 39.59
CA ARG A 102 10.62 -9.87 40.88
C ARG A 102 11.28 -10.56 42.07
N LEU A 103 11.38 -11.89 42.03
CA LEU A 103 11.98 -12.69 43.09
C LEU A 103 13.51 -12.80 42.98
N GLY A 104 14.12 -12.25 41.91
CA GLY A 104 15.55 -12.41 41.65
C GLY A 104 15.95 -13.82 41.20
N LEU A 105 15.01 -14.58 40.65
CA LEU A 105 15.25 -15.91 40.10
C LEU A 105 15.58 -15.79 38.60
N HIS A 106 16.41 -16.69 38.10
CA HIS A 106 16.59 -16.89 36.66
C HIS A 106 15.31 -17.47 36.05
N CYS A 107 15.10 -17.27 34.74
CA CYS A 107 13.93 -17.79 34.04
C CYS A 107 14.33 -18.36 32.70
N VAL A 108 13.94 -19.62 32.46
CA VAL A 108 14.12 -20.31 31.17
C VAL A 108 12.75 -20.67 30.60
N ALA A 109 12.53 -20.31 29.35
CA ALA A 109 11.27 -20.49 28.65
C ALA A 109 11.44 -21.34 27.39
N LEU A 110 10.78 -22.50 27.35
CA LEU A 110 10.69 -23.33 26.16
C LEU A 110 9.47 -22.92 25.32
N LEU A 111 9.71 -22.35 24.13
CA LEU A 111 8.68 -21.77 23.27
C LEU A 111 8.48 -22.54 21.97
N GLU A 112 7.22 -22.67 21.55
CA GLU A 112 6.83 -23.15 20.21
C GLU A 112 6.08 -22.08 19.41
N ASN A 113 6.07 -22.21 18.08
CA ASN A 113 5.20 -21.45 17.19
C ASN A 113 4.00 -22.32 16.75
N PRO A 114 2.92 -22.40 17.54
CA PRO A 114 1.86 -23.39 17.34
C PRO A 114 1.02 -23.13 16.09
N ILE A 115 1.08 -21.94 15.51
CA ILE A 115 0.32 -21.54 14.32
C ILE A 115 1.18 -21.48 13.04
N GLY A 116 2.48 -21.75 13.14
CA GLY A 116 3.39 -21.75 11.99
C GLY A 116 3.49 -20.42 11.26
N THR A 117 3.13 -19.31 11.90
CA THR A 117 3.12 -17.99 11.25
C THR A 117 4.53 -17.41 11.11
N GLN A 118 4.73 -16.62 10.06
CA GLN A 118 5.93 -15.81 9.86
C GLN A 118 5.67 -14.32 10.13
N ALA A 119 4.51 -13.98 10.72
CA ALA A 119 4.16 -12.60 11.03
C ALA A 119 5.11 -12.03 12.10
N GLU A 120 5.77 -10.92 11.77
CA GLU A 120 6.78 -10.28 12.64
C GLU A 120 6.24 -9.96 14.03
N ASN A 121 5.08 -9.30 14.12
CA ASN A 121 4.44 -8.99 15.41
C ASN A 121 4.21 -10.23 16.28
N TYR A 122 3.86 -11.36 15.67
CA TYR A 122 3.67 -12.59 16.41
C TYR A 122 5.01 -13.13 16.95
N LEU A 123 6.08 -13.01 16.16
CA LEU A 123 7.39 -13.54 16.48
C LEU A 123 8.19 -12.66 17.46
N THR A 124 7.92 -11.36 17.56
CA THR A 124 8.76 -10.43 18.33
C THR A 124 8.00 -9.47 19.24
N ASN A 125 6.71 -9.20 19.01
CA ASN A 125 5.94 -8.20 19.76
C ASN A 125 5.12 -8.85 20.90
N GLY A 126 4.28 -8.06 21.59
CA GLY A 126 3.35 -8.54 22.62
C GLY A 126 4.06 -9.24 23.79
N ASN A 127 3.63 -10.45 24.15
CA ASN A 127 4.22 -11.19 25.26
C ASN A 127 5.69 -11.55 25.01
N ARG A 128 6.07 -11.84 23.77
CA ARG A 128 7.45 -12.20 23.41
C ARG A 128 8.43 -11.06 23.66
N LEU A 129 8.05 -9.82 23.34
CA LEU A 129 8.82 -8.61 23.65
C LEU A 129 9.09 -8.49 25.15
N LEU A 130 8.06 -8.75 25.97
CA LEU A 130 8.18 -8.64 27.43
C LEU A 130 9.15 -9.68 28.02
N LEU A 131 9.30 -10.85 27.39
CA LEU A 131 10.29 -11.85 27.82
C LEU A 131 11.72 -11.32 27.67
N ASP A 132 12.02 -10.58 26.60
CA ASP A 132 13.34 -9.95 26.42
C ASP A 132 13.59 -8.90 27.51
N LEU A 133 12.57 -8.10 27.85
CA LEU A 133 12.68 -7.10 28.92
C LEU A 133 12.89 -7.71 30.30
N PHE A 134 12.34 -8.90 30.56
CA PHE A 134 12.57 -9.66 31.79
C PHE A 134 13.84 -10.51 31.74
N ASN A 135 14.66 -10.39 30.69
CA ASN A 135 15.92 -11.10 30.51
C ASN A 135 15.77 -12.62 30.64
N VAL A 136 14.74 -13.17 29.99
CA VAL A 136 14.44 -14.61 29.97
C VAL A 136 15.35 -15.32 28.97
N GLU A 137 15.92 -16.46 29.36
CA GLU A 137 16.56 -17.37 28.42
C GLU A 137 15.47 -18.12 27.63
N VAL A 138 15.37 -17.83 26.34
CA VAL A 138 14.35 -18.41 25.45
C VAL A 138 14.95 -19.53 24.61
N GLU A 139 14.35 -20.72 24.71
CA GLU A 139 14.66 -21.87 23.86
C GLU A 139 13.51 -22.18 22.93
N MET A 140 13.77 -22.18 21.63
CA MET A 140 12.76 -22.53 20.63
C MET A 140 12.74 -24.05 20.41
N CYS A 141 11.54 -24.62 20.37
CA CYS A 141 11.31 -26.00 19.91
C CYS A 141 10.30 -26.01 18.76
N GLU A 142 10.37 -27.06 17.92
CA GLU A 142 9.42 -27.23 16.80
C GLU A 142 7.98 -27.38 17.29
N ALA A 143 7.76 -28.21 18.30
CA ALA A 143 6.47 -28.44 18.92
C ALA A 143 6.60 -28.98 20.35
N LEU A 144 5.64 -28.62 21.21
CA LEU A 144 5.48 -29.10 22.58
C LEU A 144 4.63 -30.40 22.61
N ASN A 145 5.13 -31.45 21.94
CA ASN A 145 4.44 -32.74 21.83
C ASN A 145 4.36 -33.50 23.16
N ALA A 146 5.36 -33.34 24.03
CA ALA A 146 5.42 -33.95 25.35
C ALA A 146 6.01 -32.93 26.35
N PRO A 147 5.25 -31.88 26.70
CA PRO A 147 5.79 -30.70 27.38
C PRO A 147 6.51 -31.04 28.69
N ASP A 148 5.96 -31.97 29.48
CA ASP A 148 6.54 -32.35 30.78
C ASP A 148 7.93 -32.97 30.61
N LYS A 149 8.08 -33.91 29.66
CA LYS A 149 9.39 -34.53 29.35
C LYS A 149 10.39 -33.52 28.77
N GLN A 150 9.91 -32.59 27.95
CA GLN A 150 10.75 -31.56 27.35
C GLN A 150 11.25 -30.56 28.41
N LEU A 151 10.38 -30.19 29.36
CA LEU A 151 10.74 -29.36 30.50
C LEU A 151 11.72 -30.05 31.45
N GLU A 152 11.52 -31.34 31.74
CA GLU A 152 12.47 -32.15 32.52
C GLU A 152 13.86 -32.20 31.87
N ALA A 153 13.94 -32.30 30.54
CA ALA A 153 15.21 -32.27 29.82
C ALA A 153 15.93 -30.92 29.94
N VAL A 154 15.17 -29.81 29.86
CA VAL A 154 15.71 -28.46 30.10
C VAL A 154 16.21 -28.31 31.53
N ALA A 155 15.41 -28.74 32.51
CA ALA A 155 15.79 -28.71 33.93
C ALA A 155 17.07 -29.53 34.19
N THR A 156 17.15 -30.76 33.69
CA THR A 156 18.33 -31.61 33.83
C THR A 156 19.60 -30.94 33.26
N ARG A 157 19.48 -30.24 32.13
CA ARG A 157 20.60 -29.48 31.54
C ARG A 157 21.01 -28.30 32.40
N LEU A 158 20.06 -27.57 32.98
CA LEU A 158 20.33 -26.43 33.87
C LEU A 158 20.96 -26.89 35.19
N GLU A 159 20.51 -28.02 35.76
CA GLU A 159 21.16 -28.65 36.92
C GLU A 159 22.63 -28.97 36.64
N ALA A 160 22.93 -29.52 35.46
CA ALA A 160 24.31 -29.79 35.03
C ALA A 160 25.16 -28.53 34.86
N GLN A 161 24.54 -27.36 34.69
CA GLN A 161 25.21 -26.04 34.64
C GLN A 161 25.34 -25.40 36.03
N GLY A 162 24.83 -26.03 37.07
CA GLY A 162 24.92 -25.56 38.46
C GLY A 162 23.72 -24.73 38.94
N PHE A 163 22.65 -24.62 38.14
CA PHE A 163 21.39 -24.01 38.57
C PHE A 163 20.53 -25.00 39.38
N ARG A 164 19.52 -24.47 40.08
CA ARG A 164 18.47 -25.23 40.78
C ARG A 164 17.11 -24.90 40.15
N PRO A 165 16.74 -25.58 39.06
CA PRO A 165 15.50 -25.31 38.34
C PRO A 165 14.28 -25.86 39.06
N TYR A 166 13.22 -25.07 39.15
CA TYR A 166 11.87 -25.51 39.48
C TYR A 166 11.01 -25.51 38.23
N VAL A 167 10.45 -26.69 37.89
CA VAL A 167 9.65 -26.87 36.68
C VAL A 167 8.19 -26.48 36.94
N ILE A 168 7.73 -25.49 36.18
CA ILE A 168 6.33 -25.08 36.15
C ILE A 168 5.68 -25.67 34.89
N PRO A 169 4.65 -26.52 35.02
CA PRO A 169 4.02 -27.16 33.87
C PRO A 169 3.25 -26.15 33.02
N VAL A 170 2.94 -26.50 31.77
CA VAL A 170 2.27 -25.61 30.81
C VAL A 170 1.01 -24.95 31.41
N GLY A 171 1.05 -23.64 31.55
CA GLY A 171 -0.03 -22.82 32.09
C GLY A 171 -0.22 -22.93 33.60
N GLY A 172 0.81 -23.39 34.33
CA GLY A 172 0.83 -23.64 35.78
C GLY A 172 -0.29 -24.57 36.22
N SER A 173 -0.62 -25.58 35.40
CA SER A 173 -1.82 -26.40 35.61
C SER A 173 -1.49 -27.78 36.19
N ASN A 174 -1.11 -27.77 37.46
CA ASN A 174 -1.10 -28.92 38.36
C ASN A 174 -2.03 -28.64 39.55
N ALA A 175 -2.16 -29.59 40.48
CA ALA A 175 -3.06 -29.45 41.62
C ALA A 175 -2.72 -28.21 42.48
N LEU A 176 -1.43 -28.00 42.77
CA LEU A 176 -0.94 -26.87 43.56
C LEU A 176 -1.27 -25.51 42.92
N GLY A 177 -0.98 -25.33 41.62
CA GLY A 177 -1.27 -24.09 40.92
C GLY A 177 -2.77 -23.83 40.75
N ALA A 178 -3.60 -24.88 40.68
CA ALA A 178 -5.05 -24.74 40.59
C ALA A 178 -5.69 -24.24 41.90
N LEU A 179 -5.00 -24.34 43.05
CA LEU A 179 -5.47 -23.80 44.34
C LEU A 179 -5.74 -22.29 44.27
N GLY A 180 -4.98 -21.54 43.46
CA GLY A 180 -5.24 -20.10 43.26
C GLY A 180 -6.62 -19.79 42.69
N TYR A 181 -7.26 -20.75 42.00
CA TYR A 181 -8.64 -20.61 41.52
C TYR A 181 -9.69 -21.23 42.45
N VAL A 182 -9.30 -22.10 43.38
CA VAL A 182 -10.14 -22.46 44.53
C VAL A 182 -10.30 -21.22 45.42
N GLU A 183 -9.22 -20.49 45.65
CA GLU A 183 -9.25 -19.24 46.42
C GLU A 183 -10.01 -18.12 45.69
N SER A 184 -9.86 -18.02 44.36
CA SER A 184 -10.68 -17.09 43.56
C SER A 184 -12.18 -17.37 43.71
N ALA A 185 -12.60 -18.64 43.86
CA ALA A 185 -14.00 -18.96 44.14
C ALA A 185 -14.46 -18.44 45.52
N LEU A 186 -13.58 -18.42 46.53
CA LEU A 186 -13.86 -17.81 47.83
C LEU A 186 -14.07 -16.30 47.70
N GLU A 187 -13.21 -15.62 46.95
CA GLU A 187 -13.39 -14.19 46.65
C GLU A 187 -14.72 -13.93 45.93
N ILE A 188 -15.06 -14.75 44.93
CA ILE A 188 -16.31 -14.60 44.17
C ILE A 188 -17.52 -14.78 45.09
N ALA A 189 -17.53 -15.83 45.92
CA ALA A 189 -18.62 -16.09 46.85
C ALA A 189 -18.82 -14.92 47.83
N GLN A 190 -17.73 -14.41 48.42
CA GLN A 190 -17.77 -13.24 49.32
C GLN A 190 -18.22 -11.96 48.63
N GLN A 191 -17.80 -11.73 47.37
CA GLN A 191 -18.21 -10.56 46.59
C GLN A 191 -19.67 -10.63 46.11
N CYS A 192 -20.24 -11.83 46.01
CA CYS A 192 -21.62 -12.06 45.63
C CYS A 192 -22.57 -12.06 46.82
N GLU A 193 -22.07 -12.32 48.03
CA GLU A 193 -22.85 -12.36 49.27
C GLU A 193 -23.65 -11.05 49.44
N ASP A 194 -24.96 -11.18 49.60
CA ASP A 194 -25.95 -10.09 49.67
C ASP A 194 -25.99 -9.11 48.48
N ALA A 195 -25.20 -9.34 47.41
CA ALA A 195 -25.10 -8.46 46.25
C ALA A 195 -25.74 -9.06 44.99
N VAL A 196 -25.41 -10.31 44.65
CA VAL A 196 -25.93 -10.98 43.44
C VAL A 196 -25.99 -12.49 43.63
N SER A 197 -27.12 -13.10 43.29
CA SER A 197 -27.26 -14.56 43.22
C SER A 197 -26.89 -15.03 41.80
N LEU A 198 -25.63 -15.37 41.58
CA LEU A 198 -25.17 -15.87 40.28
C LEU A 198 -25.89 -17.18 39.91
N SER A 199 -26.24 -17.31 38.63
CA SER A 199 -26.77 -18.54 38.05
C SER A 199 -25.67 -19.36 37.38
N SER A 200 -24.82 -18.70 36.60
CA SER A 200 -23.76 -19.36 35.83
C SER A 200 -22.44 -18.59 35.88
N VAL A 201 -21.33 -19.30 35.73
CA VAL A 201 -19.97 -18.76 35.58
C VAL A 201 -19.38 -19.26 34.28
N VAL A 202 -18.81 -18.38 33.47
CA VAL A 202 -18.16 -18.73 32.19
C VAL A 202 -16.66 -18.45 32.27
N VAL A 203 -15.85 -19.43 31.87
CA VAL A 203 -14.38 -19.31 31.88
C VAL A 203 -13.73 -19.99 30.67
N ALA A 204 -12.62 -19.44 30.20
CA ALA A 204 -11.80 -20.08 29.17
C ALA A 204 -11.10 -21.36 29.72
N SER A 205 -11.22 -22.47 29.01
CA SER A 205 -10.70 -23.79 29.38
C SER A 205 -9.60 -24.26 28.42
N GLY A 206 -8.33 -24.02 28.80
CA GLY A 206 -7.13 -24.39 28.03
C GLY A 206 -6.31 -25.50 28.69
N SER A 207 -5.28 -25.14 29.46
CA SER A 207 -4.50 -26.12 30.25
C SER A 207 -5.23 -26.69 31.48
N ALA A 208 -6.51 -26.33 31.66
CA ALA A 208 -7.46 -26.82 32.65
C ALA A 208 -7.34 -26.29 34.10
N GLY A 209 -6.18 -25.85 34.60
CA GLY A 209 -6.05 -25.53 36.03
C GLY A 209 -6.95 -24.42 36.57
N THR A 210 -7.32 -23.45 35.73
CA THR A 210 -8.27 -22.40 36.15
C THR A 210 -9.70 -22.95 36.28
N HIS A 211 -10.15 -23.71 35.28
CA HIS A 211 -11.47 -24.33 35.30
C HIS A 211 -11.57 -25.37 36.43
N ALA A 212 -10.57 -26.24 36.59
CA ALA A 212 -10.56 -27.25 37.64
C ALA A 212 -10.58 -26.64 39.06
N GLY A 213 -9.81 -25.57 39.31
CA GLY A 213 -9.82 -24.88 40.60
C GLY A 213 -11.18 -24.24 40.91
N LEU A 214 -11.78 -23.55 39.93
CA LEU A 214 -13.13 -23.01 40.07
C LEU A 214 -14.18 -24.11 40.27
N ALA A 215 -14.06 -25.26 39.61
CA ALA A 215 -15.00 -26.37 39.75
C ALA A 215 -15.02 -26.88 41.19
N VAL A 216 -13.85 -27.10 41.81
CA VAL A 216 -13.77 -27.51 43.22
C VAL A 216 -14.25 -26.40 44.15
N GLY A 217 -13.77 -25.16 43.95
CA GLY A 217 -14.13 -24.05 44.83
C GLY A 217 -15.62 -23.70 44.81
N LEU A 218 -16.22 -23.57 43.63
CA LEU A 218 -17.64 -23.25 43.48
C LEU A 218 -18.54 -24.40 43.94
N GLU A 219 -18.18 -25.66 43.73
CA GLU A 219 -18.94 -26.79 44.28
C GLU A 219 -19.06 -26.72 45.82
N GLN A 220 -18.00 -26.27 46.51
CA GLN A 220 -18.00 -26.17 47.97
C GLN A 220 -18.68 -24.90 48.51
N LEU A 221 -18.74 -23.83 47.72
CA LEU A 221 -19.13 -22.49 48.18
C LEU A 221 -20.46 -22.01 47.59
N MET A 222 -20.73 -22.37 46.34
CA MET A 222 -21.88 -21.93 45.55
C MET A 222 -22.40 -23.11 44.70
N PRO A 223 -22.84 -24.23 45.33
CA PRO A 223 -23.14 -25.49 44.63
C PRO A 223 -24.26 -25.37 43.58
N ASP A 224 -25.12 -24.36 43.72
CA ASP A 224 -26.20 -24.11 42.76
C ASP A 224 -25.70 -23.43 41.48
N VAL A 225 -24.49 -22.86 41.45
CA VAL A 225 -23.96 -22.13 40.29
C VAL A 225 -23.44 -23.10 39.22
N GLU A 226 -23.90 -22.91 37.97
CA GLU A 226 -23.43 -23.69 36.83
C GLU A 226 -22.08 -23.16 36.33
N LEU A 227 -21.03 -23.98 36.30
CA LEU A 227 -19.72 -23.58 35.76
C LEU A 227 -19.52 -24.11 34.33
N ILE A 228 -19.37 -23.20 33.37
CA ILE A 228 -19.17 -23.50 31.95
C ILE A 228 -17.73 -23.17 31.55
N GLY A 229 -17.02 -24.18 31.05
CA GLY A 229 -15.73 -23.97 30.40
C GLY A 229 -15.84 -23.89 28.87
N VAL A 230 -15.52 -22.74 28.29
CA VAL A 230 -15.38 -22.64 26.82
C VAL A 230 -13.98 -23.09 26.42
N THR A 231 -13.87 -24.14 25.60
CA THR A 231 -12.55 -24.64 25.20
C THR A 231 -11.86 -23.66 24.27
N VAL A 232 -10.52 -23.66 24.28
CA VAL A 232 -9.69 -22.75 23.45
C VAL A 232 -8.69 -23.50 22.56
N SER A 233 -8.69 -24.83 22.62
CA SER A 233 -7.65 -25.65 21.99
C SER A 233 -8.05 -27.09 21.65
N ARG A 234 -9.11 -27.63 22.27
CA ARG A 234 -9.40 -29.07 22.26
C ARG A 234 -10.91 -29.28 22.24
N THR A 235 -11.33 -30.41 21.69
CA THR A 235 -12.73 -30.85 21.77
C THR A 235 -13.11 -31.25 23.19
N VAL A 236 -14.42 -31.33 23.49
CA VAL A 236 -14.92 -31.80 24.79
C VAL A 236 -14.34 -33.17 25.13
N ALA A 237 -14.30 -34.09 24.17
CA ALA A 237 -13.77 -35.44 24.36
C ALA A 237 -12.30 -35.47 24.84
N GLN A 238 -11.49 -34.52 24.38
CA GLN A 238 -10.08 -34.40 24.77
C GLN A 238 -9.88 -33.54 26.03
N GLN A 239 -10.71 -32.52 26.21
CA GLN A 239 -10.55 -31.55 27.29
C GLN A 239 -11.17 -32.03 28.61
N LYS A 240 -12.34 -32.70 28.56
CA LYS A 240 -13.08 -33.15 29.77
C LYS A 240 -12.24 -34.06 30.67
N PRO A 241 -11.55 -35.11 30.16
CA PRO A 241 -10.72 -35.96 31.01
C PRO A 241 -9.60 -35.19 31.73
N LYS A 242 -9.02 -34.19 31.07
CA LYS A 242 -7.95 -33.35 31.64
C LYS A 242 -8.46 -32.46 32.77
N VAL A 243 -9.63 -31.86 32.59
CA VAL A 243 -10.26 -31.02 33.64
C VAL A 243 -10.68 -31.89 34.84
N VAL A 244 -11.33 -33.03 34.59
CA VAL A 244 -11.77 -33.96 35.65
C VAL A 244 -10.59 -34.50 36.45
N ALA A 245 -9.52 -34.96 35.78
CA ALA A 245 -8.33 -35.46 36.48
C ALA A 245 -7.73 -34.40 37.42
N LEU A 246 -7.71 -33.15 36.98
CA LEU A 246 -7.19 -32.05 37.78
C LEU A 246 -8.14 -31.62 38.90
N GLN A 247 -9.46 -31.62 38.66
CA GLN A 247 -10.49 -31.42 39.68
C GLN A 247 -10.33 -32.44 40.82
N GLN A 248 -10.18 -33.72 40.49
CA GLN A 248 -9.99 -34.78 41.47
C GLN A 248 -8.67 -34.62 42.24
N ALA A 249 -7.57 -34.27 41.56
CA ALA A 249 -6.28 -34.03 42.21
C ALA A 249 -6.31 -32.83 43.18
N VAL A 250 -7.03 -31.75 42.81
CA VAL A 250 -7.23 -30.58 43.67
C VAL A 250 -8.10 -30.94 44.88
N ALA A 251 -9.21 -31.63 44.66
CA ALA A 251 -10.11 -32.07 45.71
C ALA A 251 -9.39 -32.99 46.72
N GLN A 252 -8.58 -33.93 46.22
CA GLN A 252 -7.75 -34.80 47.04
C GLN A 252 -6.73 -33.99 47.87
N SER A 253 -6.09 -32.97 47.28
CA SER A 253 -5.11 -32.12 47.98
C SER A 253 -5.74 -31.31 49.11
N LEU A 254 -7.02 -30.98 48.99
CA LEU A 254 -7.80 -30.26 50.00
C LEU A 254 -8.56 -31.19 50.97
N GLU A 255 -8.52 -32.50 50.74
CA GLU A 255 -9.29 -33.51 51.48
C GLU A 255 -10.82 -33.25 51.42
N VAL A 256 -11.31 -32.82 50.25
CA VAL A 256 -12.75 -32.61 49.96
C VAL A 256 -13.23 -33.53 48.84
N SER A 257 -14.53 -33.76 48.73
CA SER A 257 -15.13 -34.47 47.60
C SER A 257 -15.53 -33.49 46.50
N ALA A 258 -15.17 -33.79 45.25
CA ALA A 258 -15.64 -33.06 44.08
C ALA A 258 -16.40 -34.02 43.15
N THR A 259 -17.70 -33.78 42.99
CA THR A 259 -18.65 -34.63 42.26
C THR A 259 -19.40 -33.90 41.16
N SER A 260 -19.28 -32.56 41.11
CA SER A 260 -19.93 -31.74 40.11
C SER A 260 -19.46 -32.09 38.70
N ASP A 261 -20.42 -32.19 37.77
CA ASP A 261 -20.12 -32.51 36.38
C ASP A 261 -19.37 -31.34 35.71
N ILE A 262 -18.42 -31.69 34.85
CA ILE A 262 -17.65 -30.72 34.08
C ILE A 262 -18.38 -30.42 32.77
N ILE A 263 -18.88 -29.18 32.66
CA ILE A 263 -19.57 -28.65 31.48
C ILE A 263 -18.53 -27.94 30.58
N LEU A 264 -18.48 -28.34 29.31
CA LEU A 264 -17.58 -27.76 28.32
C LEU A 264 -18.30 -27.50 27.01
N TRP A 265 -18.01 -26.36 26.39
CA TRP A 265 -18.44 -26.04 25.03
C TRP A 265 -17.21 -25.88 24.13
N ASP A 266 -17.17 -26.60 23.01
CA ASP A 266 -16.02 -26.64 22.10
C ASP A 266 -16.30 -26.09 20.69
N ASP A 267 -17.43 -25.41 20.53
CA ASP A 267 -17.86 -24.82 19.25
C ASP A 267 -17.01 -23.58 18.85
N TYR A 268 -16.32 -22.96 19.80
CA TYR A 268 -15.80 -21.59 19.66
C TYR A 268 -14.28 -21.47 19.50
N PHE A 269 -13.55 -22.59 19.44
CA PHE A 269 -12.07 -22.54 19.37
C PHE A 269 -11.47 -22.72 17.98
N ALA A 270 -12.27 -23.14 17.01
CA ALA A 270 -11.82 -23.26 15.62
C ALA A 270 -11.17 -21.94 15.15
N PRO A 271 -10.16 -21.99 14.26
CA PRO A 271 -9.60 -23.18 13.61
C PRO A 271 -8.60 -23.97 14.48
N GLY A 272 -8.22 -23.44 15.65
CA GLY A 272 -7.29 -24.11 16.54
C GLY A 272 -6.74 -23.20 17.64
N TYR A 273 -5.86 -23.77 18.46
CA TYR A 273 -5.16 -23.02 19.51
C TYR A 273 -4.26 -21.94 18.92
N GLY A 274 -4.31 -20.74 19.49
CA GLY A 274 -3.48 -19.62 19.05
C GLY A 274 -3.94 -18.96 17.75
N THR A 275 -4.99 -19.43 17.08
CA THR A 275 -5.53 -18.78 15.88
C THR A 275 -6.82 -18.02 16.22
N PRO A 276 -6.89 -16.70 15.94
CA PRO A 276 -8.12 -15.94 16.12
C PRO A 276 -9.24 -16.44 15.18
N ASN A 277 -10.50 -16.27 15.58
CA ASN A 277 -11.67 -16.47 14.73
C ASN A 277 -12.56 -15.23 14.72
N GLU A 278 -13.49 -15.17 13.77
CA GLU A 278 -14.32 -14.00 13.54
C GLU A 278 -15.21 -13.71 14.75
N GLU A 279 -15.87 -14.74 15.30
CA GLU A 279 -16.76 -14.62 16.46
C GLU A 279 -16.02 -14.12 17.70
N GLY A 280 -14.82 -14.66 17.97
CA GLY A 280 -13.98 -14.22 19.07
C GLY A 280 -13.50 -12.78 18.90
N MET A 281 -13.15 -12.38 17.67
CA MET A 281 -12.73 -10.99 17.40
C MET A 281 -13.89 -10.00 17.46
N GLU A 282 -15.10 -10.40 17.06
CA GLU A 282 -16.29 -9.57 17.24
C GLU A 282 -16.64 -9.41 18.72
N ALA A 283 -16.51 -10.47 19.53
CA ALA A 283 -16.65 -10.38 20.98
C ALA A 283 -15.63 -9.41 21.61
N VAL A 284 -14.36 -9.45 21.17
CA VAL A 284 -13.31 -8.49 21.60
C VAL A 284 -13.73 -7.05 21.29
N LYS A 285 -14.14 -6.77 20.04
CA LYS A 285 -14.56 -5.42 19.62
C LYS A 285 -15.80 -4.95 20.37
N LEU A 286 -16.77 -5.85 20.59
CA LEU A 286 -18.03 -5.55 21.24
C LEU A 286 -17.82 -5.11 22.69
N LEU A 287 -17.06 -5.88 23.46
CA LEU A 287 -16.79 -5.57 24.87
C LEU A 287 -15.92 -4.32 25.02
N ALA A 288 -14.93 -4.14 24.15
CA ALA A 288 -14.12 -2.92 24.12
C ALA A 288 -14.97 -1.67 23.83
N ARG A 289 -15.91 -1.75 22.88
CA ARG A 289 -16.79 -0.63 22.51
C ARG A 289 -17.85 -0.31 23.56
N LEU A 290 -18.43 -1.33 24.19
CA LEU A 290 -19.53 -1.15 25.13
C LEU A 290 -19.03 -0.83 26.54
N GLU A 291 -17.97 -1.48 27.01
CA GLU A 291 -17.54 -1.40 28.42
C GLU A 291 -16.10 -0.88 28.58
N GLY A 292 -15.36 -0.63 27.50
CA GLY A 292 -13.95 -0.24 27.60
C GLY A 292 -13.04 -1.35 28.13
N ILE A 293 -13.49 -2.61 28.05
CA ILE A 293 -12.77 -3.79 28.54
C ILE A 293 -12.10 -4.52 27.36
N LEU A 294 -10.81 -4.81 27.50
CA LEU A 294 -10.01 -5.43 26.45
C LEU A 294 -9.84 -6.94 26.67
N LEU A 295 -10.57 -7.71 25.87
CA LEU A 295 -10.36 -9.15 25.72
C LEU A 295 -9.16 -9.45 24.80
N ASP A 296 -8.81 -10.72 24.68
CA ASP A 296 -7.73 -11.21 23.84
C ASP A 296 -8.21 -12.20 22.76
N PRO A 297 -7.47 -12.34 21.63
CA PRO A 297 -7.92 -13.14 20.49
C PRO A 297 -7.77 -14.66 20.67
N VAL A 298 -7.08 -15.13 21.72
CA VAL A 298 -6.75 -16.55 21.92
C VAL A 298 -7.60 -17.20 23.00
N TYR A 299 -7.95 -16.48 24.07
CA TYR A 299 -8.66 -17.05 25.21
C TYR A 299 -10.00 -16.36 25.49
N THR A 300 -9.95 -15.13 25.98
CA THR A 300 -11.12 -14.44 26.53
C THR A 300 -12.10 -14.01 25.45
N GLY A 301 -11.64 -13.64 24.25
CA GLY A 301 -12.50 -13.38 23.10
C GLY A 301 -13.34 -14.60 22.72
N LYS A 302 -12.71 -15.79 22.66
CA LYS A 302 -13.39 -17.06 22.37
C LYS A 302 -14.37 -17.46 23.47
N ALA A 303 -13.99 -17.30 24.73
CA ALA A 303 -14.89 -17.57 25.86
C ALA A 303 -16.08 -16.61 25.89
N MET A 304 -15.87 -15.33 25.56
CA MET A 304 -16.95 -14.34 25.47
C MET A 304 -17.86 -14.62 24.27
N ALA A 305 -17.33 -15.04 23.13
CA ALA A 305 -18.13 -15.51 22.00
C ALA A 305 -19.04 -16.69 22.42
N GLY A 306 -18.48 -17.65 23.18
CA GLY A 306 -19.26 -18.73 23.75
C GLY A 306 -20.36 -18.27 24.71
N LEU A 307 -20.10 -17.26 25.55
CA LEU A 307 -21.12 -16.65 26.41
C LEU A 307 -22.25 -16.03 25.59
N ILE A 308 -21.90 -15.19 24.61
CA ILE A 308 -22.87 -14.49 23.75
C ILE A 308 -23.78 -15.49 23.02
N ASP A 309 -23.17 -16.49 22.37
CA ASP A 309 -23.91 -17.52 21.65
C ASP A 309 -24.70 -18.42 22.61
N GLY A 310 -24.17 -18.73 23.79
CA GLY A 310 -24.88 -19.45 24.84
C GLY A 310 -26.16 -18.75 25.30
N VAL A 311 -26.15 -17.41 25.37
CA VAL A 311 -27.36 -16.61 25.66
C VAL A 311 -28.33 -16.69 24.48
N ALA A 312 -27.84 -16.48 23.25
CA ALA A 312 -28.65 -16.51 22.04
C ALA A 312 -29.35 -17.86 21.82
N GLN A 313 -28.64 -18.96 22.06
CA GLN A 313 -29.13 -20.33 21.90
C GLN A 313 -29.82 -20.88 23.15
N LYS A 314 -29.91 -20.10 24.24
CA LYS A 314 -30.49 -20.52 25.53
C LYS A 314 -29.84 -21.81 26.08
N ARG A 315 -28.51 -21.90 26.02
CA ARG A 315 -27.73 -23.06 26.48
C ARG A 315 -27.53 -23.11 27.99
N PHE A 316 -27.65 -21.98 28.69
CA PHE A 316 -27.57 -21.90 30.15
C PHE A 316 -28.79 -22.53 30.82
N LYS A 317 -28.64 -23.04 32.05
CA LYS A 317 -29.72 -23.71 32.78
C LYS A 317 -30.99 -22.85 32.99
N ASP A 318 -30.86 -21.53 33.13
CA ASP A 318 -31.98 -20.62 33.40
C ASP A 318 -31.73 -19.18 32.90
N GLN A 319 -32.53 -18.21 33.37
CA GLN A 319 -32.46 -16.78 33.00
C GLN A 319 -31.70 -15.86 33.98
N GLY A 320 -31.03 -16.40 35.00
CA GLY A 320 -30.36 -15.62 36.06
C GLY A 320 -28.97 -15.06 35.70
N PRO A 321 -28.35 -14.28 36.59
CA PRO A 321 -27.09 -13.57 36.32
C PRO A 321 -25.91 -14.48 35.93
N ILE A 322 -25.06 -14.03 35.01
CA ILE A 322 -23.88 -14.76 34.54
C ILE A 322 -22.61 -13.98 34.91
N ALA A 323 -21.62 -14.62 35.54
CA ALA A 323 -20.30 -14.04 35.74
C ALA A 323 -19.29 -14.56 34.72
N PHE A 324 -18.64 -13.65 33.99
CA PHE A 324 -17.53 -13.97 33.10
C PHE A 324 -16.20 -13.83 33.83
N ILE A 325 -15.36 -14.86 33.81
CA ILE A 325 -14.02 -14.79 34.41
C ILE A 325 -13.03 -14.21 33.39
N HIS A 326 -12.68 -12.94 33.55
CA HIS A 326 -11.72 -12.27 32.68
C HIS A 326 -10.29 -12.71 33.01
N THR A 327 -9.84 -13.78 32.37
CA THR A 327 -8.53 -14.39 32.65
C THR A 327 -7.30 -13.61 32.15
N GLY A 328 -7.48 -12.48 31.47
CA GLY A 328 -6.40 -11.61 30.99
C GLY A 328 -6.11 -11.81 29.51
N GLY A 329 -4.87 -11.56 29.11
CA GLY A 329 -4.37 -11.87 27.76
C GLY A 329 -4.28 -10.70 26.78
N ALA A 330 -4.75 -9.50 27.16
CA ALA A 330 -4.76 -8.31 26.31
C ALA A 330 -3.44 -7.99 25.57
N PRO A 331 -2.23 -8.24 26.13
CA PRO A 331 -0.99 -7.97 25.40
C PRO A 331 -0.82 -8.75 24.09
N ALA A 332 -1.53 -9.87 23.93
CA ALA A 332 -1.55 -10.61 22.68
C ALA A 332 -2.17 -9.79 21.53
N LEU A 333 -3.07 -8.82 21.80
CA LEU A 333 -3.65 -7.97 20.75
C LEU A 333 -2.58 -7.30 19.88
N PHE A 334 -1.49 -6.84 20.49
CA PHE A 334 -0.38 -6.20 19.78
C PHE A 334 0.45 -7.17 18.95
N ALA A 335 0.49 -8.44 19.33
CA ALA A 335 1.19 -9.49 18.60
C ALA A 335 0.40 -10.03 17.40
N TYR A 336 -0.94 -10.00 17.48
CA TYR A 336 -1.82 -10.47 16.41
C TYR A 336 -2.23 -9.37 15.42
N HIS A 337 -1.74 -8.14 15.59
CA HIS A 337 -2.00 -7.05 14.65
C HIS A 337 -1.34 -7.31 13.28
N PRO A 338 -2.07 -7.16 12.16
CA PRO A 338 -1.56 -7.44 10.82
C PRO A 338 -0.36 -6.57 10.43
N HIS A 339 0.41 -7.06 9.45
CA HIS A 339 1.62 -6.48 8.90
C HIS A 339 1.32 -5.54 7.71
N LEU A 340 2.26 -4.65 7.38
CA LEU A 340 2.13 -3.60 6.35
C LEU A 340 1.50 -4.08 5.03
N LEU A 341 1.96 -5.22 4.49
CA LEU A 341 1.53 -5.70 3.17
C LEU A 341 0.08 -6.19 3.17
N GLN A 342 -0.31 -6.95 4.20
CA GLN A 342 -1.70 -7.39 4.39
C GLN A 342 -2.62 -6.19 4.51
N LEU A 343 -2.19 -5.17 5.27
CA LEU A 343 -2.95 -3.96 5.45
C LEU A 343 -3.20 -3.21 4.12
N VAL A 344 -2.19 -3.16 3.24
CA VAL A 344 -2.35 -2.58 1.89
C VAL A 344 -3.31 -3.40 1.04
N LEU A 345 -3.22 -4.73 1.09
CA LEU A 345 -4.11 -5.62 0.35
C LEU A 345 -5.57 -5.49 0.80
N ASP A 346 -5.81 -5.47 2.11
CA ASP A 346 -7.14 -5.28 2.70
C ASP A 346 -7.70 -3.88 2.39
N SER A 347 -6.81 -2.91 2.23
CA SER A 347 -7.13 -1.51 1.90
C SER A 347 -7.32 -1.25 0.41
N ALA A 348 -6.90 -2.16 -0.46
CA ALA A 348 -6.87 -1.96 -1.91
C ALA A 348 -8.24 -1.61 -2.53
N PRO A 349 -9.38 -2.23 -2.14
CA PRO A 349 -10.68 -1.86 -2.68
C PRO A 349 -11.05 -0.40 -2.41
N TYR A 350 -10.69 0.11 -1.23
CA TYR A 350 -10.95 1.49 -0.83
C TYR A 350 -10.06 2.48 -1.56
N LEU A 351 -8.77 2.16 -1.73
CA LEU A 351 -7.84 2.96 -2.52
C LEU A 351 -8.26 3.02 -3.99
N LEU A 352 -8.68 1.89 -4.58
CA LEU A 352 -9.22 1.85 -5.94
C LEU A 352 -10.46 2.73 -6.11
N LYS A 353 -11.37 2.71 -5.13
CA LYS A 353 -12.54 3.61 -5.14
C LYS A 353 -12.12 5.07 -5.13
N GLY A 354 -11.11 5.45 -4.33
CA GLY A 354 -10.53 6.79 -4.34
C GLY A 354 -9.88 7.17 -5.68
N ALA A 355 -9.22 6.22 -6.34
CA ALA A 355 -8.66 6.41 -7.68
C ALA A 355 -9.74 6.68 -8.74
N VAL A 356 -10.90 6.02 -8.65
CA VAL A 356 -12.04 6.31 -9.54
C VAL A 356 -12.53 7.74 -9.37
N PHE A 357 -12.69 8.23 -8.14
CA PHE A 357 -13.08 9.63 -7.89
C PHE A 357 -12.02 10.62 -8.39
N THR A 358 -10.75 10.29 -8.21
CA THR A 358 -9.61 11.07 -8.75
C THR A 358 -9.73 11.24 -10.27
N LEU A 359 -10.02 10.16 -10.98
CA LEU A 359 -10.20 10.19 -12.44
C LEU A 359 -11.45 10.99 -12.84
N GLN A 360 -12.57 10.81 -12.13
CA GLN A 360 -13.81 11.55 -12.38
C GLN A 360 -13.64 13.05 -12.23
N LEU A 361 -12.98 13.50 -11.15
CA LEU A 361 -12.69 14.90 -10.90
C LEU A 361 -11.74 15.49 -11.95
N SER A 362 -10.74 14.71 -12.39
CA SER A 362 -9.79 15.14 -13.41
C SER A 362 -10.47 15.31 -14.78
N ILE A 363 -11.26 14.31 -15.21
CA ILE A 363 -11.98 14.36 -16.48
C ILE A 363 -13.03 15.47 -16.46
N GLY A 364 -13.84 15.54 -15.40
CA GLY A 364 -14.88 16.56 -15.28
C GLY A 364 -14.30 17.96 -15.14
N GLY A 365 -13.27 18.12 -14.29
CA GLY A 365 -12.53 19.36 -14.10
C GLY A 365 -12.00 19.92 -15.42
N MET A 366 -11.36 19.06 -16.21
CA MET A 366 -10.85 19.40 -17.53
C MET A 366 -11.96 19.71 -18.52
N PHE A 367 -13.01 18.91 -18.58
CA PHE A 367 -14.11 19.10 -19.53
C PHE A 367 -14.81 20.46 -19.32
N PHE A 368 -15.28 20.75 -18.11
CA PHE A 368 -15.93 22.02 -17.81
C PHE A 368 -14.94 23.20 -17.81
N GLY A 369 -13.72 22.97 -17.36
CA GLY A 369 -12.64 23.95 -17.39
C GLY A 369 -12.29 24.38 -18.81
N LEU A 370 -12.22 23.44 -19.77
CA LEU A 370 -11.99 23.75 -21.19
C LEU A 370 -13.14 24.56 -21.79
N ILE A 371 -14.40 24.22 -21.50
CA ILE A 371 -15.57 24.95 -21.99
C ILE A 371 -15.52 26.41 -21.52
N LEU A 372 -15.36 26.61 -20.20
CA LEU A 372 -15.30 27.95 -19.63
C LEU A 372 -14.03 28.70 -20.06
N GLY A 373 -12.89 28.02 -20.07
CA GLY A 373 -11.60 28.59 -20.48
C GLY A 373 -11.62 29.06 -21.93
N PHE A 374 -12.29 28.33 -22.81
CA PHE A 374 -12.52 28.73 -24.19
C PHE A 374 -13.38 30.00 -24.28
N MET A 375 -14.49 30.07 -23.55
CA MET A 375 -15.32 31.28 -23.49
C MET A 375 -14.53 32.49 -22.99
N LEU A 376 -13.75 32.32 -21.92
CA LEU A 376 -12.90 33.37 -21.35
C LEU A 376 -11.80 33.81 -22.31
N ALA A 377 -11.22 32.88 -23.08
CA ALA A 377 -10.23 33.20 -24.11
C ALA A 377 -10.84 34.07 -25.22
N LEU A 378 -12.06 33.74 -25.68
CA LEU A 378 -12.79 34.56 -26.66
C LEU A 378 -13.14 35.94 -26.12
N MET A 379 -13.60 36.02 -24.86
CA MET A 379 -13.87 37.30 -24.19
C MET A 379 -12.61 38.16 -24.10
N ARG A 380 -11.46 37.54 -23.83
CA ARG A 380 -10.17 38.24 -23.72
C ARG A 380 -9.69 38.81 -25.05
N LEU A 381 -10.00 38.12 -26.15
CA LEU A 381 -9.71 38.51 -27.53
C LEU A 381 -10.75 39.47 -28.12
N SER A 382 -11.87 39.71 -27.42
CA SER A 382 -12.91 40.61 -27.88
C SER A 382 -12.42 42.06 -27.95
N ALA A 383 -12.85 42.77 -28.98
CA ALA A 383 -12.64 44.22 -29.10
C ALA A 383 -13.51 45.04 -28.12
N PHE A 384 -14.53 44.41 -27.53
CA PHE A 384 -15.39 45.04 -26.53
C PHE A 384 -14.69 45.02 -25.16
N TRP A 385 -14.23 46.19 -24.71
CA TRP A 385 -13.39 46.33 -23.52
C TRP A 385 -13.96 45.70 -22.22
N PRO A 386 -15.29 45.72 -21.95
CA PRO A 386 -15.82 45.11 -20.72
C PRO A 386 -15.65 43.59 -20.68
N PHE A 387 -15.74 42.90 -21.82
CA PHE A 387 -15.52 41.45 -21.87
C PHE A 387 -14.05 41.08 -21.66
N SER A 388 -13.14 41.86 -22.25
CA SER A 388 -11.70 41.65 -22.02
C SER A 388 -11.33 41.95 -20.58
N LEU A 389 -11.91 42.99 -19.96
CA LEU A 389 -11.69 43.32 -18.55
C LEU A 389 -12.20 42.21 -17.63
N LEU A 390 -13.43 41.72 -17.85
CA LEU A 390 -14.03 40.66 -17.03
C LEU A 390 -13.21 39.36 -17.08
N SER A 391 -12.75 38.97 -18.28
CA SER A 391 -11.87 37.81 -18.44
C SER A 391 -10.50 38.01 -17.77
N ARG A 392 -9.89 39.20 -17.87
CA ARG A 392 -8.63 39.51 -17.17
C ARG A 392 -8.79 39.43 -15.65
N PHE A 393 -9.88 39.98 -15.13
CA PHE A 393 -10.19 39.94 -13.70
C PHE A 393 -10.36 38.50 -13.21
N TYR A 394 -11.17 37.69 -13.92
CA TYR A 394 -11.32 36.27 -13.65
C TYR A 394 -9.96 35.54 -13.61
N VAL A 395 -9.17 35.66 -14.69
CA VAL A 395 -7.89 34.95 -14.79
C VAL A 395 -6.91 35.42 -13.72
N SER A 396 -6.90 36.72 -13.39
CA SER A 396 -6.08 37.27 -12.31
C SER A 396 -6.46 36.68 -10.95
N ILE A 397 -7.75 36.51 -10.66
CA ILE A 397 -8.20 35.91 -9.40
C ILE A 397 -7.83 34.44 -9.35
N PHE A 398 -8.23 33.65 -10.33
CA PHE A 398 -8.11 32.19 -10.26
C PHE A 398 -6.68 31.67 -10.48
N ARG A 399 -5.81 32.44 -11.15
CA ARG A 399 -4.36 32.12 -11.18
C ARG A 399 -3.59 32.75 -10.02
N GLY A 400 -4.09 33.85 -9.45
CA GLY A 400 -3.45 34.55 -8.33
C GLY A 400 -3.80 33.98 -6.95
N THR A 401 -4.83 33.14 -6.86
CA THR A 401 -5.25 32.48 -5.62
C THR A 401 -4.88 30.99 -5.63
N PRO A 402 -4.37 30.44 -4.52
CA PRO A 402 -4.13 29.01 -4.41
C PRO A 402 -5.41 28.20 -4.61
N LEU A 403 -5.32 27.06 -5.32
CA LEU A 403 -6.48 26.19 -5.58
C LEU A 403 -7.16 25.72 -4.28
N ILE A 404 -6.39 25.40 -3.24
CA ILE A 404 -6.95 25.04 -1.92
C ILE A 404 -7.84 26.14 -1.34
N ALA A 405 -7.46 27.41 -1.49
CA ALA A 405 -8.28 28.54 -1.03
C ALA A 405 -9.57 28.66 -1.86
N GLN A 406 -9.51 28.40 -3.16
CA GLN A 406 -10.70 28.38 -4.03
C GLN A 406 -11.66 27.27 -3.61
N LEU A 407 -11.15 26.07 -3.34
CA LEU A 407 -11.93 24.93 -2.84
C LEU A 407 -12.61 25.26 -1.50
N PHE A 408 -11.88 25.90 -0.57
CA PHE A 408 -12.44 26.34 0.72
C PHE A 408 -13.52 27.41 0.58
N MET A 409 -13.30 28.40 -0.29
CA MET A 409 -14.30 29.44 -0.55
C MET A 409 -15.58 28.85 -1.15
N ILE A 410 -15.46 27.86 -2.03
CA ILE A 410 -16.63 27.21 -2.63
C ILE A 410 -17.35 26.33 -1.61
N TYR A 411 -16.62 25.50 -0.85
CA TYR A 411 -17.24 24.53 0.05
C TYR A 411 -17.70 25.13 1.38
N TYR A 412 -16.88 25.98 2.02
CA TYR A 412 -17.20 26.60 3.33
C TYR A 412 -17.73 28.03 3.21
N GLY A 413 -17.38 28.76 2.14
CA GLY A 413 -17.78 30.16 1.95
C GLY A 413 -19.18 30.33 1.38
N LEU A 414 -19.54 29.60 0.31
CA LEU A 414 -20.86 29.70 -0.32
C LEU A 414 -22.06 29.40 0.60
N PRO A 415 -21.97 28.47 1.58
CA PRO A 415 -23.04 28.26 2.56
C PRO A 415 -23.38 29.52 3.37
N GLN A 416 -22.43 30.43 3.61
CA GLN A 416 -22.70 31.71 4.30
C GLN A 416 -23.65 32.63 3.50
N PHE A 417 -23.80 32.37 2.19
CA PHE A 417 -24.69 33.06 1.28
C PHE A 417 -25.93 32.22 0.90
N GLY A 418 -26.17 31.10 1.60
CA GLY A 418 -27.33 30.22 1.40
C GLY A 418 -27.19 29.23 0.24
N ILE A 419 -25.97 29.02 -0.28
CA ILE A 419 -25.70 28.04 -1.35
C ILE A 419 -24.92 26.87 -0.74
N GLU A 420 -25.60 25.76 -0.51
CA GLU A 420 -25.01 24.53 0.00
C GLU A 420 -24.67 23.59 -1.16
N LEU A 421 -23.42 23.11 -1.18
CA LEU A 421 -22.93 22.19 -2.20
C LEU A 421 -22.23 21.01 -1.53
N ASP A 422 -22.52 19.82 -2.04
CA ASP A 422 -21.81 18.62 -1.63
C ASP A 422 -20.31 18.70 -1.99
N PRO A 423 -19.43 17.92 -1.31
CA PRO A 423 -17.99 17.93 -1.54
C PRO A 423 -17.58 17.72 -3.00
N ILE A 424 -18.17 16.73 -3.69
CA ILE A 424 -17.81 16.37 -5.06
C ILE A 424 -18.16 17.50 -6.06
N PRO A 425 -19.41 18.03 -6.08
CA PRO A 425 -19.73 19.21 -6.88
C PRO A 425 -18.86 20.42 -6.56
N SER A 426 -18.56 20.67 -5.28
CA SER A 426 -17.70 21.79 -4.85
C SER A 426 -16.29 21.66 -5.41
N ALA A 427 -15.70 20.46 -5.34
CA ALA A 427 -14.40 20.16 -5.92
C ALA A 427 -14.42 20.29 -7.44
N MET A 428 -15.46 19.75 -8.09
CA MET A 428 -15.63 19.85 -9.54
C MET A 428 -15.64 21.31 -9.98
N ILE A 429 -16.44 22.15 -9.33
CA ILE A 429 -16.53 23.58 -9.63
C ILE A 429 -15.18 24.26 -9.40
N GLY A 430 -14.53 24.06 -8.25
CA GLY A 430 -13.25 24.69 -7.94
C GLY A 430 -12.15 24.31 -8.92
N LEU A 431 -12.02 23.02 -9.22
CA LEU A 431 -11.07 22.50 -10.20
C LEU A 431 -11.38 23.06 -11.59
N SER A 432 -12.63 23.03 -12.04
CA SER A 432 -13.03 23.58 -13.34
C SER A 432 -12.77 25.08 -13.46
N LEU A 433 -13.05 25.86 -12.41
CA LEU A 433 -12.82 27.30 -12.43
C LEU A 433 -11.31 27.62 -12.51
N ASN A 434 -10.50 26.88 -11.75
CA ASN A 434 -9.05 26.99 -11.80
C ASN A 434 -8.50 26.59 -13.16
N THR A 435 -8.84 25.39 -13.64
CA THR A 435 -8.44 24.87 -14.95
C THR A 435 -8.87 25.80 -16.07
N ALA A 436 -10.06 26.43 -15.99
CA ALA A 436 -10.52 27.40 -16.97
C ALA A 436 -9.60 28.63 -17.07
N ALA A 437 -9.02 29.09 -15.97
CA ALA A 437 -8.10 30.23 -15.99
C ALA A 437 -6.79 29.91 -16.73
N TYR A 438 -6.24 28.72 -16.50
CA TYR A 438 -5.04 28.23 -17.21
C TYR A 438 -5.35 27.89 -18.66
N ALA A 439 -6.44 27.15 -18.92
CA ALA A 439 -6.88 26.83 -20.27
C ALA A 439 -7.20 28.09 -21.08
N SER A 440 -7.79 29.12 -20.48
CA SER A 440 -8.04 30.40 -21.15
C SER A 440 -6.76 31.08 -21.62
N GLU A 441 -5.72 31.10 -20.79
CA GLU A 441 -4.43 31.68 -21.18
C GLU A 441 -3.77 30.86 -22.29
N THR A 442 -3.78 29.53 -22.17
CA THR A 442 -3.24 28.61 -23.18
C THR A 442 -3.95 28.76 -24.51
N LEU A 443 -5.29 28.77 -24.52
CA LEU A 443 -6.11 28.95 -25.72
C LEU A 443 -5.95 30.35 -26.31
N ARG A 444 -5.93 31.41 -25.48
CA ARG A 444 -5.68 32.78 -25.94
C ARG A 444 -4.30 32.90 -26.57
N ALA A 445 -3.27 32.36 -25.94
CA ALA A 445 -1.89 32.37 -26.45
C ALA A 445 -1.81 31.61 -27.77
N ALA A 446 -2.44 30.43 -27.85
CA ALA A 446 -2.51 29.64 -29.08
C ALA A 446 -3.28 30.33 -30.21
N ILE A 447 -4.32 31.10 -29.91
CA ILE A 447 -5.04 31.92 -30.91
C ILE A 447 -4.20 33.14 -31.32
N SER A 448 -3.48 33.75 -30.37
CA SER A 448 -2.66 34.95 -30.61
C SER A 448 -1.34 34.65 -31.33
N SER A 449 -0.85 33.41 -31.22
CA SER A 449 0.33 32.94 -31.97
C SER A 449 0.03 32.69 -33.45
N ILE A 450 -1.25 32.70 -33.84
CA ILE A 450 -1.63 32.59 -35.24
C ILE A 450 -1.33 33.92 -35.96
N ASP A 451 -0.63 33.80 -37.09
CA ASP A 451 -0.16 34.94 -37.88
C ASP A 451 -1.28 35.92 -38.26
N LYS A 452 -1.01 37.22 -38.17
CA LYS A 452 -1.99 38.28 -38.48
C LYS A 452 -2.46 38.24 -39.94
N GLY A 453 -1.63 37.75 -40.86
CA GLY A 453 -1.97 37.56 -42.27
C GLY A 453 -3.13 36.57 -42.49
N GLN A 454 -3.37 35.62 -41.57
CA GLN A 454 -4.56 34.75 -41.64
C GLN A 454 -5.87 35.51 -41.41
N TRP A 455 -5.84 36.52 -40.55
CA TRP A 455 -7.00 37.39 -40.31
C TRP A 455 -7.27 38.30 -41.51
N GLU A 456 -6.22 38.84 -42.12
CA GLU A 456 -6.29 39.70 -43.31
C GLU A 456 -6.74 38.92 -44.55
N ALA A 457 -6.21 37.70 -44.75
CA ALA A 457 -6.61 36.83 -45.86
C ALA A 457 -8.10 36.48 -45.81
N ALA A 458 -8.63 36.15 -44.62
CA ALA A 458 -10.05 35.86 -44.45
C ALA A 458 -10.93 37.12 -44.65
N ALA A 459 -10.48 38.29 -44.20
CA ALA A 459 -11.18 39.55 -44.44
C ALA A 459 -11.23 39.92 -45.94
N SER A 460 -10.16 39.63 -46.69
CA SER A 460 -10.07 39.94 -48.13
C SER A 460 -11.10 39.22 -48.99
N ILE A 461 -11.61 38.07 -48.52
CA ILE A 461 -12.66 37.28 -49.18
C ILE A 461 -14.04 37.46 -48.53
N GLY A 462 -14.20 38.48 -47.69
CA GLY A 462 -15.47 38.84 -47.07
C GLY A 462 -15.91 37.97 -45.88
N MET A 463 -15.01 37.17 -45.28
CA MET A 463 -15.37 36.44 -44.06
C MET A 463 -15.56 37.38 -42.88
N THR A 464 -16.68 37.21 -42.17
CA THR A 464 -16.90 37.85 -40.87
C THR A 464 -15.88 37.35 -39.84
N ARG A 465 -15.59 38.15 -38.81
CA ARG A 465 -14.67 37.75 -37.72
C ARG A 465 -15.01 36.38 -37.11
N TRP A 466 -16.30 36.05 -37.01
CA TRP A 466 -16.75 34.76 -36.51
C TRP A 466 -16.48 33.60 -37.48
N GLN A 467 -16.68 33.82 -38.79
CA GLN A 467 -16.33 32.83 -39.81
C GLN A 467 -14.82 32.60 -39.87
N THR A 468 -14.02 33.67 -39.81
CA THR A 468 -12.55 33.60 -39.74
C THR A 468 -12.09 32.82 -38.52
N LEU A 469 -12.63 33.16 -37.34
CA LEU A 469 -12.30 32.49 -36.09
C LEU A 469 -12.66 31.00 -36.17
N ARG A 470 -13.90 30.65 -36.55
CA ARG A 470 -14.37 29.27 -36.58
C ARG A 470 -13.70 28.41 -37.65
N ARG A 471 -13.44 28.94 -38.85
CA ARG A 471 -13.00 28.15 -40.01
C ARG A 471 -11.50 28.21 -40.28
N ALA A 472 -10.81 29.27 -39.87
CA ALA A 472 -9.38 29.41 -40.07
C ALA A 472 -8.61 29.31 -38.75
N ILE A 473 -8.93 30.15 -37.76
CA ILE A 473 -8.05 30.34 -36.59
C ILE A 473 -8.20 29.23 -35.53
N LEU A 474 -9.43 28.81 -35.21
CA LEU A 474 -9.67 27.81 -34.15
C LEU A 474 -9.04 26.43 -34.43
N PRO A 475 -9.20 25.83 -35.64
CA PRO A 475 -8.57 24.53 -35.93
C PRO A 475 -7.04 24.54 -35.80
N GLN A 476 -6.43 25.67 -36.14
CA GLN A 476 -5.00 25.91 -36.05
C GLN A 476 -4.52 26.06 -34.60
N SER A 477 -5.17 26.96 -33.86
CA SER A 477 -4.90 27.20 -32.44
C SER A 477 -5.13 25.96 -31.57
N ALA A 478 -6.13 25.13 -31.88
CA ALA A 478 -6.40 23.89 -31.15
C ALA A 478 -5.19 22.93 -31.14
N ARG A 479 -4.47 22.81 -32.26
CA ARG A 479 -3.26 21.97 -32.32
C ARG A 479 -2.11 22.55 -31.50
N VAL A 480 -2.00 23.89 -31.44
CA VAL A 480 -0.98 24.59 -30.63
C VAL A 480 -1.29 24.46 -29.14
N ALA A 481 -2.57 24.50 -28.76
CA ALA A 481 -3.03 24.37 -27.39
C ALA A 481 -2.99 22.91 -26.87
N LEU A 482 -3.06 21.90 -27.73
CA LEU A 482 -3.21 20.51 -27.29
C LEU A 482 -2.09 20.00 -26.37
N PRO A 483 -0.78 20.15 -26.69
CA PRO A 483 0.29 19.72 -25.77
C PRO A 483 0.26 20.41 -24.38
N PRO A 484 0.16 21.75 -24.26
CA PRO A 484 0.07 22.40 -22.95
C PRO A 484 -1.25 22.08 -22.20
N LEU A 485 -2.34 21.80 -22.91
CA LEU A 485 -3.57 21.30 -22.29
C LEU A 485 -3.41 19.87 -21.76
N GLY A 486 -2.66 19.01 -22.46
CA GLY A 486 -2.27 17.68 -21.95
C GLY A 486 -1.46 17.76 -20.66
N ASN A 487 -0.47 18.65 -20.61
CA ASN A 487 0.30 18.92 -19.38
C ASN A 487 -0.58 19.47 -18.25
N SER A 488 -1.58 20.29 -18.60
CA SER A 488 -2.55 20.81 -17.64
C SER A 488 -3.45 19.70 -17.08
N PHE A 489 -3.81 18.71 -17.89
CA PHE A 489 -4.55 17.53 -17.43
C PHE A 489 -3.72 16.67 -16.46
N ILE A 490 -2.45 16.42 -16.76
CA ILE A 490 -1.55 15.69 -15.84
C ILE A 490 -1.40 16.44 -14.52
N SER A 491 -1.26 17.78 -14.57
CA SER A 491 -1.20 18.61 -13.36
C SER A 491 -2.51 18.56 -12.59
N LEU A 492 -3.66 18.59 -13.29
CA LEU A 492 -4.98 18.49 -12.69
C LEU A 492 -5.19 17.17 -11.93
N VAL A 493 -4.69 16.04 -12.47
CA VAL A 493 -4.71 14.74 -11.77
C VAL A 493 -3.98 14.84 -10.43
N LYS A 494 -2.91 15.62 -10.30
CA LYS A 494 -2.22 15.83 -9.01
C LYS A 494 -3.00 16.76 -8.11
N ASP A 495 -3.56 17.82 -8.69
CA ASP A 495 -4.31 18.85 -7.98
C ASP A 495 -5.62 18.32 -7.36
N THR A 496 -6.19 17.20 -7.85
CA THR A 496 -7.33 16.57 -7.18
C THR A 496 -7.02 16.14 -5.74
N SER A 497 -5.75 15.90 -5.39
CA SER A 497 -5.36 15.60 -4.00
C SER A 497 -5.72 16.73 -3.04
N LEU A 498 -5.78 17.99 -3.50
CA LEU A 498 -6.21 19.13 -2.69
C LEU A 498 -7.71 19.06 -2.35
N ALA A 499 -8.51 18.35 -3.15
CA ALA A 499 -9.93 18.14 -2.88
C ALA A 499 -10.18 17.31 -1.61
N ALA A 500 -9.19 16.54 -1.14
CA ALA A 500 -9.24 15.82 0.14
C ALA A 500 -9.57 16.75 1.31
N THR A 501 -9.10 18.01 1.23
CA THR A 501 -9.24 19.03 2.29
C THR A 501 -10.69 19.49 2.49
N ILE A 502 -11.55 19.30 1.49
CA ILE A 502 -12.99 19.54 1.55
C ILE A 502 -13.80 18.24 1.59
N GLN A 503 -13.19 17.17 2.12
CA GLN A 503 -13.84 15.88 2.40
C GLN A 503 -14.25 15.07 1.15
N VAL A 504 -13.70 15.38 -0.02
CA VAL A 504 -13.97 14.61 -1.23
C VAL A 504 -13.33 13.22 -1.13
N PRO A 505 -14.04 12.13 -1.44
CA PRO A 505 -13.57 10.75 -1.24
C PRO A 505 -12.56 10.29 -2.30
N GLU A 506 -11.61 11.16 -2.68
CA GLU A 506 -10.52 10.82 -3.61
C GLU A 506 -9.42 9.99 -2.92
N LEU A 507 -8.38 9.65 -3.68
CA LEU A 507 -7.36 8.68 -3.30
C LEU A 507 -6.60 9.04 -2.01
N PHE A 508 -6.18 10.30 -1.83
CA PHE A 508 -5.52 10.76 -0.60
C PHE A 508 -6.46 10.76 0.61
N ARG A 509 -7.74 11.10 0.44
CA ARG A 509 -8.76 11.07 1.49
C ARG A 509 -9.05 9.64 1.93
N GLN A 510 -9.11 8.69 1.01
CA GLN A 510 -9.23 7.27 1.36
C GLN A 510 -8.01 6.80 2.14
N ALA A 511 -6.80 7.16 1.70
CA ALA A 511 -5.57 6.88 2.44
C ALA A 511 -5.60 7.50 3.85
N GLN A 512 -6.07 8.74 4.01
CA GLN A 512 -6.26 9.40 5.31
C GLN A 512 -7.27 8.69 6.22
N LEU A 513 -8.42 8.27 5.67
CA LEU A 513 -9.44 7.56 6.44
C LEU A 513 -8.91 6.22 6.94
N ILE A 514 -8.17 5.50 6.10
CA ILE A 514 -7.56 4.23 6.47
C ILE A 514 -6.48 4.47 7.53
N THR A 515 -5.61 5.47 7.31
CA THR A 515 -4.59 5.88 8.29
C THR A 515 -5.20 6.25 9.64
N SER A 516 -6.34 6.94 9.68
CA SER A 516 -6.99 7.30 10.95
C SER A 516 -7.51 6.08 11.73
N ARG A 517 -7.71 4.95 11.05
CA ARG A 517 -8.14 3.69 11.65
C ARG A 517 -6.97 2.77 12.01
N THR A 518 -5.90 2.82 11.21
CA THR A 518 -4.79 1.86 11.28
C THR A 518 -3.53 2.44 11.91
N LEU A 519 -3.43 3.77 12.01
CA LEU A 519 -2.25 4.54 12.43
C LEU A 519 -1.00 4.34 11.54
N GLU A 520 -1.14 3.66 10.40
CA GLU A 520 -0.07 3.32 9.46
C GLU A 520 0.12 4.39 8.38
N VAL A 521 0.65 5.55 8.81
CA VAL A 521 0.77 6.77 8.01
C VAL A 521 1.61 6.56 6.74
N PHE A 522 2.85 6.07 6.90
CA PHE A 522 3.79 5.96 5.79
C PHE A 522 3.28 5.00 4.71
N THR A 523 2.79 3.84 5.13
CA THR A 523 2.31 2.74 4.30
C THR A 523 1.19 3.18 3.36
N MET A 524 0.17 3.86 3.90
CA MET A 524 -1.01 4.27 3.13
C MET A 524 -0.70 5.39 2.15
N TYR A 525 0.14 6.34 2.52
CA TYR A 525 0.56 7.39 1.60
C TYR A 525 1.51 6.88 0.51
N LEU A 526 2.38 5.92 0.81
CA LEU A 526 3.21 5.27 -0.21
C LEU A 526 2.35 4.51 -1.21
N ALA A 527 1.36 3.73 -0.74
CA ALA A 527 0.43 3.01 -1.60
C ALA A 527 -0.37 3.98 -2.50
N ALA A 528 -0.93 5.05 -1.93
CA ALA A 528 -1.60 6.09 -2.72
C ALA A 528 -0.67 6.75 -3.75
N SER A 529 0.57 7.05 -3.36
CA SER A 529 1.57 7.65 -4.26
C SER A 529 1.93 6.74 -5.44
N LEU A 530 2.03 5.43 -5.21
CA LEU A 530 2.29 4.45 -6.27
C LEU A 530 1.11 4.31 -7.24
N VAL A 531 -0.13 4.47 -6.76
CA VAL A 531 -1.32 4.50 -7.62
C VAL A 531 -1.35 5.77 -8.47
N TYR A 532 -1.00 6.93 -7.90
CA TYR A 532 -0.80 8.16 -8.68
C TYR A 532 0.29 8.00 -9.74
N TRP A 533 1.40 7.37 -9.40
CA TRP A 533 2.52 7.12 -10.32
C TRP A 533 2.16 6.14 -11.45
N GLY A 534 1.41 5.06 -11.15
CA GLY A 534 0.96 4.08 -12.13
C GLY A 534 -0.01 4.66 -13.19
N ALA A 535 -0.69 5.76 -12.87
CA ALA A 535 -1.56 6.47 -13.80
C ALA A 535 -0.79 7.31 -14.86
N GLU A 536 0.54 7.39 -14.80
CA GLU A 536 1.39 8.26 -15.65
C GLU A 536 2.29 7.52 -16.68
N MET A 537 1.98 6.28 -17.11
CA MET A 537 2.95 5.46 -17.87
C MET A 537 3.34 5.95 -19.29
N SER A 538 4.67 5.86 -19.53
CA SER A 538 5.48 5.66 -20.76
C SER A 538 5.08 6.30 -22.10
N ALA A 539 6.05 6.98 -22.74
CA ALA A 539 5.90 7.56 -24.07
C ALA A 539 6.01 6.53 -25.20
N ILE A 540 6.81 5.47 -25.01
CA ILE A 540 6.87 4.28 -25.87
C ILE A 540 6.85 3.03 -24.99
N ASP A 541 6.02 2.05 -25.34
CA ASP A 541 6.05 0.71 -24.76
C ASP A 541 5.97 -0.33 -25.88
N VAL A 542 7.05 -1.08 -26.07
CA VAL A 542 7.17 -2.17 -27.03
C VAL A 542 7.25 -3.47 -26.25
N LYS A 543 6.36 -4.42 -26.56
CA LYS A 543 6.33 -5.73 -25.89
C LYS A 543 6.40 -6.87 -26.89
N LYS A 544 7.34 -7.79 -26.65
CA LYS A 544 7.53 -9.05 -27.40
C LYS A 544 7.54 -8.87 -28.93
N LEU A 545 8.20 -7.82 -29.41
CA LEU A 545 8.19 -7.48 -30.83
C LEU A 545 9.05 -8.45 -31.65
N VAL A 546 8.45 -9.07 -32.67
CA VAL A 546 9.12 -10.01 -33.58
C VAL A 546 9.04 -9.50 -35.01
N LYS A 547 10.15 -9.62 -35.75
CA LYS A 547 10.21 -9.31 -37.19
C LYS A 547 11.02 -10.37 -37.93
N LYS A 548 10.50 -10.83 -39.08
CA LYS A 548 11.11 -11.80 -39.99
C LYS A 548 11.25 -11.22 -41.40
N PHE A 549 12.33 -11.57 -42.07
CA PHE A 549 12.55 -11.33 -43.50
C PHE A 549 12.83 -12.67 -44.19
N HIS A 550 12.04 -13.02 -45.20
CA HIS A 550 12.22 -14.26 -45.97
C HIS A 550 12.38 -15.53 -45.10
N GLY A 551 11.67 -15.60 -43.96
CA GLY A 551 11.75 -16.70 -43.00
C GLY A 551 12.85 -16.58 -41.93
N GLN A 552 13.82 -15.67 -42.08
CA GLN A 552 14.84 -15.40 -41.08
C GLN A 552 14.33 -14.38 -40.06
N THR A 553 14.43 -14.70 -38.77
CA THR A 553 14.04 -13.77 -37.69
C THR A 553 15.17 -12.75 -37.47
N VAL A 554 14.82 -11.46 -37.51
CA VAL A 554 15.74 -10.33 -37.33
C VAL A 554 15.51 -9.62 -36.00
N LEU A 555 14.29 -9.64 -35.45
CA LEU A 555 13.99 -9.21 -34.08
C LEU A 555 13.39 -10.38 -33.30
N HIS A 556 13.98 -10.73 -32.16
CA HIS A 556 13.63 -11.92 -31.38
C HIS A 556 12.87 -11.57 -30.09
N GLY A 557 11.68 -10.97 -30.22
CA GLY A 557 10.82 -10.66 -29.08
C GLY A 557 11.40 -9.54 -28.22
N ILE A 558 11.57 -8.36 -28.82
CA ILE A 558 12.12 -7.19 -28.15
C ILE A 558 11.10 -6.57 -27.19
N ASP A 559 11.54 -6.31 -25.96
CA ASP A 559 10.85 -5.48 -24.98
C ASP A 559 11.63 -4.16 -24.81
N LEU A 560 10.96 -3.02 -24.96
CA LEU A 560 11.56 -1.69 -24.86
C LEU A 560 10.54 -0.70 -24.31
N ASP A 561 10.84 -0.10 -23.16
CA ASP A 561 10.11 1.03 -22.59
C ASP A 561 10.91 2.32 -22.79
N VAL A 562 10.25 3.44 -23.09
CA VAL A 562 10.88 4.78 -23.11
C VAL A 562 9.96 5.76 -22.39
N LYS A 563 10.51 6.47 -21.40
CA LYS A 563 9.77 7.44 -20.59
C LYS A 563 9.61 8.78 -21.32
N PRO A 564 8.56 9.56 -21.03
CA PRO A 564 8.45 10.91 -21.55
C PRO A 564 9.68 11.76 -21.17
N GLY A 565 10.29 12.41 -22.16
CA GLY A 565 11.48 13.24 -22.00
C GLY A 565 12.80 12.48 -21.83
N GLU A 566 12.80 11.14 -21.96
CA GLU A 566 14.00 10.31 -21.92
C GLU A 566 14.70 10.26 -23.29
N VAL A 567 16.04 10.30 -23.27
CA VAL A 567 16.89 10.09 -24.44
C VAL A 567 17.54 8.71 -24.37
N VAL A 568 17.18 7.81 -25.29
CA VAL A 568 17.69 6.44 -25.36
C VAL A 568 18.59 6.28 -26.59
N ALA A 569 19.83 5.82 -26.40
CA ALA A 569 20.74 5.47 -27.48
C ALA A 569 20.78 3.96 -27.72
N ILE A 570 20.66 3.53 -28.98
CA ILE A 570 20.77 2.13 -29.40
C ILE A 570 22.07 1.95 -30.20
N ILE A 571 22.97 1.12 -29.69
CA ILE A 571 24.29 0.83 -30.26
C ILE A 571 24.45 -0.66 -30.53
N GLY A 572 25.41 -1.01 -31.39
CA GLY A 572 25.73 -2.41 -31.70
C GLY A 572 26.31 -2.61 -33.09
N PRO A 573 26.81 -3.81 -33.42
CA PRO A 573 27.38 -4.11 -34.73
C PRO A 573 26.36 -3.94 -35.87
N SER A 574 26.86 -3.78 -37.10
CA SER A 574 26.01 -3.78 -38.29
C SER A 574 25.28 -5.13 -38.40
N GLY A 575 23.99 -5.10 -38.77
CA GLY A 575 23.15 -6.30 -38.86
C GLY A 575 22.52 -6.77 -37.55
N SER A 576 22.68 -6.06 -36.43
CA SER A 576 22.07 -6.45 -35.15
C SER A 576 20.57 -6.16 -35.00
N GLY A 577 19.94 -5.52 -35.98
CA GLY A 577 18.50 -5.21 -35.97
C GLY A 577 18.12 -3.82 -35.45
N LYS A 578 19.06 -2.92 -35.17
CA LYS A 578 18.80 -1.56 -34.63
C LYS A 578 17.82 -0.74 -35.50
N THR A 579 18.16 -0.59 -36.79
CA THR A 579 17.31 0.09 -37.77
C THR A 579 15.97 -0.61 -37.95
N THR A 580 15.96 -1.95 -37.93
CA THR A 580 14.71 -2.73 -38.02
C THR A 580 13.80 -2.44 -36.83
N LEU A 581 14.32 -2.44 -35.60
CA LEU A 581 13.57 -2.10 -34.38
C LEU A 581 13.00 -0.68 -34.47
N LEU A 582 13.84 0.30 -34.81
CA LEU A 582 13.43 1.70 -34.90
C LEU A 582 12.35 1.92 -35.96
N ARG A 583 12.49 1.28 -37.13
CA ARG A 583 11.50 1.34 -38.22
C ARG A 583 10.21 0.61 -37.84
N SER A 584 10.28 -0.46 -37.06
CA SER A 584 9.10 -1.16 -36.57
C SER A 584 8.29 -0.35 -35.58
N ILE A 585 8.91 0.48 -34.71
CA ILE A 585 8.18 1.39 -33.81
C ILE A 585 7.22 2.33 -34.58
N ASN A 586 7.65 2.84 -35.73
CA ASN A 586 6.83 3.71 -36.58
C ASN A 586 6.06 2.97 -37.71
N LEU A 587 6.03 1.63 -37.66
CA LEU A 587 5.42 0.77 -38.67
C LEU A 587 5.94 1.05 -40.11
N LEU A 588 7.18 1.52 -40.26
CA LEU A 588 7.87 1.60 -41.56
C LEU A 588 8.39 0.23 -42.00
N GLU A 589 8.57 -0.67 -41.02
CA GLU A 589 8.78 -2.09 -41.21
C GLU A 589 7.70 -2.84 -40.42
N GLU A 590 6.83 -3.58 -41.09
CA GLU A 590 5.69 -4.25 -40.44
C GLU A 590 6.18 -5.44 -39.60
N PRO A 591 6.04 -5.42 -38.26
CA PRO A 591 6.38 -6.55 -37.41
C PRO A 591 5.39 -7.72 -37.57
N ASP A 592 5.84 -8.95 -37.29
CA ASP A 592 5.04 -10.16 -37.39
C ASP A 592 4.22 -10.46 -36.12
N SER A 593 4.68 -10.01 -34.95
CA SER A 593 3.94 -10.12 -33.68
C SER A 593 4.46 -9.14 -32.62
N GLY A 594 3.71 -8.98 -31.53
CA GLY A 594 4.02 -8.07 -30.42
C GLY A 594 3.14 -6.83 -30.43
N THR A 595 3.28 -5.99 -29.42
CA THR A 595 2.52 -4.73 -29.31
C THR A 595 3.45 -3.53 -29.29
N ILE A 596 3.03 -2.47 -29.97
CA ILE A 596 3.70 -1.17 -29.97
C ILE A 596 2.71 -0.14 -29.48
N GLN A 597 3.05 0.54 -28.39
CA GLN A 597 2.32 1.68 -27.87
C GLN A 597 3.19 2.93 -27.96
N VAL A 598 2.64 4.02 -28.51
CA VAL A 598 3.23 5.35 -28.47
C VAL A 598 2.16 6.31 -27.98
N GLY A 599 2.43 6.99 -26.86
CA GLY A 599 1.42 7.80 -26.19
C GLY A 599 0.14 7.01 -25.89
N ASP A 600 -0.98 7.47 -26.43
CA ASP A 600 -2.30 6.85 -26.28
C ASP A 600 -2.64 5.81 -27.37
N ILE A 601 -1.76 5.62 -28.36
CA ILE A 601 -2.04 4.76 -29.52
C ILE A 601 -1.32 3.42 -29.39
N THR A 602 -2.11 2.34 -29.38
CA THR A 602 -1.61 0.97 -29.37
C THR A 602 -1.88 0.25 -30.69
N ILE A 603 -0.85 -0.41 -31.22
CA ILE A 603 -0.90 -1.29 -32.38
C ILE A 603 -0.55 -2.72 -31.94
N ASP A 604 -1.43 -3.67 -32.26
CA ASP A 604 -1.19 -5.09 -32.07
C ASP A 604 -0.78 -5.72 -33.40
N ALA A 605 0.49 -6.11 -33.53
CA ALA A 605 1.03 -6.73 -34.72
C ALA A 605 0.55 -8.18 -34.94
N GLY A 606 0.01 -8.83 -33.89
CA GLY A 606 -0.64 -10.13 -34.01
C GLY A 606 -2.01 -10.07 -34.69
N GLN A 607 -2.55 -8.86 -34.88
CA GLN A 607 -3.81 -8.63 -35.58
C GLN A 607 -3.59 -8.04 -36.97
N SER A 608 -4.64 -8.10 -37.80
CA SER A 608 -4.58 -7.53 -39.15
C SER A 608 -4.29 -6.02 -39.10
N LEU A 609 -3.10 -5.61 -39.56
CA LEU A 609 -2.72 -4.20 -39.68
C LEU A 609 -3.65 -3.41 -40.61
N ALA A 610 -4.27 -4.08 -41.58
CA ALA A 610 -5.27 -3.48 -42.46
C ALA A 610 -6.50 -2.96 -41.70
N ARG A 611 -6.85 -3.58 -40.56
CA ARG A 611 -7.93 -3.13 -39.67
C ARG A 611 -7.51 -2.00 -38.72
N GLN A 612 -6.20 -1.76 -38.58
CA GLN A 612 -5.62 -0.75 -37.69
C GLN A 612 -5.06 0.46 -38.46
N LYS A 613 -5.42 0.64 -39.74
CA LYS A 613 -4.87 1.68 -40.62
C LYS A 613 -5.00 3.11 -40.07
N GLU A 614 -6.11 3.41 -39.39
CA GLU A 614 -6.33 4.72 -38.79
C GLU A 614 -5.40 4.97 -37.61
N ASN A 615 -5.26 3.98 -36.71
CA ASN A 615 -4.32 4.03 -35.60
C ASN A 615 -2.87 4.13 -36.10
N ILE A 616 -2.50 3.39 -37.15
CA ILE A 616 -1.16 3.49 -37.76
C ILE A 616 -0.92 4.89 -38.33
N ARG A 617 -1.92 5.48 -39.00
CA ARG A 617 -1.83 6.85 -39.52
C ARG A 617 -1.74 7.88 -38.39
N ALA A 618 -2.43 7.67 -37.28
CA ALA A 618 -2.39 8.55 -36.12
C ALA A 618 -1.04 8.44 -35.39
N LEU A 619 -0.52 7.22 -35.20
CA LEU A 619 0.81 6.97 -34.63
C LEU A 619 1.91 7.67 -35.43
N ARG A 620 1.88 7.55 -36.77
CA ARG A 620 2.84 8.23 -37.67
C ARG A 620 2.76 9.77 -37.61
N GLN A 621 1.70 10.34 -37.04
CA GLN A 621 1.58 11.78 -36.80
C GLN A 621 2.13 12.23 -35.45
N GLN A 622 2.28 11.29 -34.50
CA GLN A 622 2.88 11.49 -33.18
C GLN A 622 4.37 11.11 -33.16
N VAL A 623 4.84 10.33 -34.14
CA VAL A 623 6.25 9.91 -34.25
C VAL A 623 6.98 10.66 -35.36
N GLY A 624 8.02 11.41 -35.01
CA GLY A 624 8.95 12.03 -35.96
C GLY A 624 10.07 11.05 -36.30
N PHE A 625 10.36 10.85 -37.59
CA PHE A 625 11.44 9.94 -38.02
C PHE A 625 12.50 10.68 -38.83
N VAL A 626 13.75 10.61 -38.39
CA VAL A 626 14.92 11.17 -39.06
C VAL A 626 15.75 10.01 -39.62
N PHE A 627 15.85 9.96 -40.94
CA PHE A 627 16.48 8.85 -41.66
C PHE A 627 17.97 9.06 -41.84
N GLN A 628 18.70 7.94 -42.03
CA GLN A 628 20.11 7.93 -42.41
C GLN A 628 20.38 8.71 -43.71
N ASN A 629 19.59 8.46 -44.77
CA ASN A 629 19.79 9.07 -46.10
C ASN A 629 19.02 10.39 -46.32
N PHE A 630 18.67 11.11 -45.24
CA PHE A 630 17.88 12.37 -45.19
C PHE A 630 16.43 12.27 -45.75
N ASN A 631 16.25 11.56 -46.86
CA ASN A 631 15.01 11.26 -47.58
C ASN A 631 14.16 12.51 -47.85
N LEU A 632 14.80 13.63 -48.19
CA LEU A 632 14.09 14.84 -48.63
C LEU A 632 13.46 14.65 -50.01
N PHE A 633 12.30 15.25 -50.24
CA PHE A 633 11.64 15.26 -51.55
C PHE A 633 12.43 16.16 -52.51
N PRO A 634 13.06 15.60 -53.56
CA PRO A 634 14.07 16.31 -54.35
C PRO A 634 13.48 17.38 -55.28
N HIS A 635 12.19 17.27 -55.59
CA HIS A 635 11.44 18.20 -56.44
C HIS A 635 10.76 19.33 -55.63
N ARG A 636 10.94 19.34 -54.31
CA ARG A 636 10.40 20.33 -53.39
C ARG A 636 11.53 21.17 -52.81
N THR A 637 11.26 22.44 -52.55
CA THR A 637 12.14 23.31 -51.79
C THR A 637 12.27 22.84 -50.33
N VAL A 638 13.24 23.40 -49.60
CA VAL A 638 13.41 23.16 -48.16
C VAL A 638 12.13 23.48 -47.39
N LEU A 639 11.53 24.64 -47.66
CA LEU A 639 10.29 25.05 -47.03
C LEU A 639 9.16 24.06 -47.32
N GLU A 640 9.00 23.67 -48.59
CA GLU A 640 7.99 22.69 -49.00
C GLU A 640 8.20 21.32 -48.34
N ASN A 641 9.44 20.87 -48.20
CA ASN A 641 9.77 19.62 -47.50
C ASN A 641 9.28 19.62 -46.04
N ILE A 642 9.39 20.76 -45.36
CA ILE A 642 9.03 20.89 -43.95
C ILE A 642 7.50 21.01 -43.79
N ILE A 643 6.82 21.73 -44.69
CA ILE A 643 5.39 22.00 -44.56
C ILE A 643 4.48 20.93 -45.16
N GLU A 644 4.97 20.04 -46.04
CA GLU A 644 4.12 19.06 -46.74
C GLU A 644 3.33 18.17 -45.75
N GLY A 645 3.99 17.66 -44.72
CA GLY A 645 3.36 16.85 -43.67
C GLY A 645 2.27 17.61 -42.91
N PRO A 646 2.59 18.76 -42.28
CA PRO A 646 1.60 19.61 -41.62
C PRO A 646 0.41 19.98 -42.51
N VAL A 647 0.65 20.37 -43.76
CA VAL A 647 -0.40 20.85 -44.66
C VAL A 647 -1.27 19.71 -45.18
N ILE A 648 -0.66 18.64 -45.69
CA ILE A 648 -1.39 17.56 -46.36
C ILE A 648 -1.94 16.53 -45.36
N VAL A 649 -1.13 16.13 -44.38
CA VAL A 649 -1.48 15.05 -43.46
C VAL A 649 -2.27 15.56 -42.27
N LYS A 650 -1.81 16.65 -41.65
CA LYS A 650 -2.52 17.29 -40.53
C LYS A 650 -3.59 18.26 -41.00
N GLY A 651 -3.62 18.70 -42.25
CA GLY A 651 -4.58 19.71 -42.71
C GLY A 651 -4.35 21.07 -42.03
N GLU A 652 -3.10 21.42 -41.76
CA GLU A 652 -2.72 22.75 -41.27
C GLU A 652 -2.71 23.75 -42.43
N PRO A 653 -3.27 24.95 -42.27
CA PRO A 653 -3.15 25.97 -43.28
C PRO A 653 -1.69 26.34 -43.56
N LYS A 654 -1.42 26.52 -44.85
CA LYS A 654 -0.06 26.64 -45.38
C LYS A 654 0.74 27.77 -44.73
N ALA A 655 0.11 28.89 -44.40
CA ALA A 655 0.80 30.04 -43.83
C ALA A 655 1.39 29.74 -42.44
N GLU A 656 0.66 29.06 -41.57
CA GLU A 656 1.17 28.67 -40.25
C GLU A 656 2.25 27.60 -40.35
N ALA A 657 2.07 26.63 -41.24
CA ALA A 657 3.11 25.65 -41.52
C ALA A 657 4.39 26.34 -42.00
N VAL A 658 4.28 27.36 -42.88
CA VAL A 658 5.40 28.16 -43.37
C VAL A 658 6.07 28.98 -42.26
N ALA A 659 5.29 29.64 -41.39
CA ALA A 659 5.84 30.39 -40.26
C ALA A 659 6.65 29.47 -39.33
N ARG A 660 6.05 28.35 -38.91
CA ARG A 660 6.74 27.35 -38.08
C ARG A 660 7.96 26.76 -38.77
N ALA A 661 7.87 26.49 -40.07
CA ALA A 661 9.01 25.97 -40.83
C ALA A 661 10.19 26.94 -40.83
N ARG A 662 9.94 28.25 -40.86
CA ARG A 662 11.00 29.28 -40.75
C ARG A 662 11.62 29.31 -39.35
N GLU A 663 10.83 29.24 -38.30
CA GLU A 663 11.34 29.13 -36.92
C GLU A 663 12.20 27.86 -36.74
N LEU A 664 11.75 26.74 -37.29
CA LEU A 664 12.50 25.49 -37.26
C LEU A 664 13.78 25.58 -38.07
N LEU A 665 13.77 26.26 -39.22
CA LEU A 665 14.98 26.50 -40.02
C LEU A 665 15.98 27.38 -39.28
N GLU A 666 15.52 28.43 -38.61
CA GLU A 666 16.38 29.27 -37.77
C GLU A 666 17.00 28.44 -36.64
N LYS A 667 16.19 27.64 -35.95
CA LYS A 667 16.65 26.76 -34.88
C LYS A 667 17.71 25.76 -35.32
N VAL A 668 17.59 25.20 -36.53
CA VAL A 668 18.61 24.30 -37.08
C VAL A 668 19.74 25.04 -37.84
N GLY A 669 19.80 26.37 -37.74
CA GLY A 669 20.88 27.18 -38.33
C GLY A 669 20.86 27.30 -39.86
N LEU A 670 19.67 27.28 -40.46
CA LEU A 670 19.44 27.30 -41.92
C LEU A 670 18.56 28.46 -42.39
N SER A 671 18.51 29.57 -41.65
CA SER A 671 17.81 30.80 -42.08
C SER A 671 18.27 31.23 -43.48
N GLY A 672 17.32 31.61 -44.34
CA GLY A 672 17.61 32.05 -45.71
C GLY A 672 17.76 30.92 -46.74
N LYS A 673 17.60 29.64 -46.34
CA LYS A 673 17.65 28.48 -47.25
C LYS A 673 16.27 27.98 -47.68
N GLU A 674 15.18 28.68 -47.35
CA GLU A 674 13.79 28.26 -47.53
C GLU A 674 13.48 27.84 -48.98
N ASN A 675 13.98 28.60 -49.95
CA ASN A 675 13.74 28.39 -51.38
C ASN A 675 14.81 27.51 -52.05
N SER A 676 15.77 26.99 -51.30
CA SER A 676 16.77 26.07 -51.83
C SER A 676 16.14 24.71 -52.10
N TYR A 677 16.61 24.02 -53.14
CA TYR A 677 16.27 22.61 -53.35
C TYR A 677 17.32 21.72 -52.67
N PRO A 678 16.98 20.49 -52.23
CA PRO A 678 17.91 19.59 -51.54
C PRO A 678 19.27 19.41 -52.24
N ARG A 679 19.28 19.34 -53.57
CA ARG A 679 20.51 19.21 -54.40
C ARG A 679 21.50 20.38 -54.26
N ARG A 680 21.08 21.52 -53.70
CA ARG A 680 21.90 22.73 -53.49
C ARG A 680 22.41 22.85 -52.05
N LEU A 681 22.15 21.85 -51.21
CA LEU A 681 22.54 21.81 -49.81
C LEU A 681 23.64 20.77 -49.58
N SER A 682 24.56 21.05 -48.65
CA SER A 682 25.48 20.02 -48.16
C SER A 682 24.72 18.90 -47.44
N GLY A 683 25.34 17.72 -47.26
CA GLY A 683 24.70 16.61 -46.54
C GLY A 683 24.23 17.03 -45.14
N GLY A 684 25.07 17.77 -44.39
CA GLY A 684 24.73 18.22 -43.03
C GLY A 684 23.56 19.21 -43.02
N GLN A 685 23.46 20.07 -44.03
CA GLN A 685 22.30 20.95 -44.22
C GLN A 685 21.05 20.14 -44.57
N GLN A 686 21.14 19.16 -45.46
CA GLN A 686 20.00 18.28 -45.79
C GLN A 686 19.49 17.52 -44.56
N GLN A 687 20.40 17.04 -43.70
CA GLN A 687 19.99 16.34 -42.49
C GLN A 687 19.28 17.26 -41.49
N ARG A 688 19.77 18.49 -41.31
CA ARG A 688 19.10 19.48 -40.46
C ARG A 688 17.73 19.88 -41.00
N VAL A 689 17.53 19.91 -42.32
CA VAL A 689 16.20 20.04 -42.93
C VAL A 689 15.32 18.82 -42.62
N ALA A 690 15.87 17.60 -42.64
CA ALA A 690 15.12 16.39 -42.28
C ALA A 690 14.67 16.41 -40.81
N ILE A 691 15.52 16.89 -39.90
CA ILE A 691 15.19 17.14 -38.49
C ILE A 691 14.06 18.18 -38.39
N ALA A 692 14.19 19.32 -39.06
CA ALA A 692 13.16 20.36 -39.08
C ALA A 692 11.82 19.82 -39.62
N ARG A 693 11.83 19.00 -40.67
CA ARG A 693 10.64 18.32 -41.21
C ARG A 693 9.99 17.40 -40.17
N ALA A 694 10.77 16.59 -39.47
CA ALA A 694 10.25 15.72 -38.41
C ALA A 694 9.62 16.55 -37.27
N LEU A 695 10.28 17.64 -36.87
CA LEU A 695 9.80 18.55 -35.82
C LEU A 695 8.55 19.33 -36.22
N ALA A 696 8.37 19.65 -37.50
CA ALA A 696 7.21 20.40 -37.99
C ALA A 696 5.90 19.66 -37.75
N MET A 697 5.95 18.33 -37.67
CA MET A 697 4.83 17.48 -37.27
C MET A 697 4.49 17.56 -35.79
N ARG A 698 5.26 18.26 -34.93
CA ARG A 698 5.08 18.29 -33.46
C ARG A 698 4.93 16.88 -32.87
N PRO A 699 5.94 16.02 -33.05
CA PRO A 699 5.89 14.66 -32.56
C PRO A 699 6.05 14.61 -31.04
N GLU A 700 5.43 13.60 -30.41
CA GLU A 700 5.62 13.23 -29.01
C GLU A 700 6.95 12.48 -28.82
N VAL A 701 7.39 11.78 -29.86
CA VAL A 701 8.62 10.96 -29.89
C VAL A 701 9.40 11.22 -31.16
N ILE A 702 10.72 11.37 -31.07
CA ILE A 702 11.60 11.51 -32.22
C ILE A 702 12.55 10.31 -32.32
N LEU A 703 12.53 9.65 -33.47
CA LEU A 703 13.38 8.51 -33.80
C LEU A 703 14.48 8.96 -34.76
N PHE A 704 15.74 8.73 -34.41
CA PHE A 704 16.91 9.03 -35.23
C PHE A 704 17.59 7.73 -35.65
N ASP A 705 17.65 7.48 -36.95
CA ASP A 705 18.29 6.30 -37.54
C ASP A 705 19.63 6.71 -38.15
N GLU A 706 20.73 6.53 -37.40
CA GLU A 706 22.09 6.82 -37.85
C GLU A 706 22.24 8.19 -38.51
N PRO A 707 21.91 9.29 -37.80
CA PRO A 707 21.71 10.58 -38.43
C PRO A 707 22.99 11.20 -39.02
N THR A 708 24.17 10.66 -38.72
CA THR A 708 25.46 11.19 -39.18
C THR A 708 26.20 10.28 -40.16
N SER A 709 25.75 9.03 -40.37
CA SER A 709 26.51 8.03 -41.13
C SER A 709 26.65 8.34 -42.64
N ALA A 710 25.81 9.23 -43.19
CA ALA A 710 25.84 9.63 -44.60
C ALA A 710 26.52 11.01 -44.82
N LEU A 711 27.30 11.49 -43.84
CA LEU A 711 27.90 12.83 -43.85
C LEU A 711 29.42 12.78 -43.92
N ASP A 712 30.00 13.82 -44.54
CA ASP A 712 31.43 14.09 -44.44
C ASP A 712 31.80 14.38 -42.97
N PRO A 713 32.96 13.89 -42.46
CA PRO A 713 33.36 14.05 -41.06
C PRO A 713 33.34 15.49 -40.54
N GLU A 714 33.66 16.47 -41.39
CA GLU A 714 33.66 17.89 -41.05
C GLU A 714 32.26 18.45 -40.75
N LEU A 715 31.19 17.80 -41.25
CA LEU A 715 29.79 18.25 -41.11
C LEU A 715 29.02 17.51 -40.00
N VAL A 716 29.60 16.46 -39.41
CA VAL A 716 28.99 15.64 -38.35
C VAL A 716 28.68 16.46 -37.10
N GLY A 717 29.60 17.32 -36.69
CA GLY A 717 29.49 18.11 -35.46
C GLY A 717 28.26 19.03 -35.43
N GLU A 718 27.93 19.65 -36.57
CA GLU A 718 26.78 20.55 -36.68
C GLU A 718 25.44 19.83 -36.48
N VAL A 719 25.33 18.60 -36.99
CA VAL A 719 24.12 17.77 -36.84
C VAL A 719 24.01 17.27 -35.41
N LEU A 720 25.09 16.76 -34.82
CA LEU A 720 25.10 16.29 -33.43
C LEU A 720 24.76 17.43 -32.45
N ASN A 721 25.24 18.65 -32.68
CA ASN A 721 24.89 19.81 -31.86
C ASN A 721 23.40 20.12 -31.92
N THR A 722 22.78 19.99 -33.10
CA THR A 722 21.32 20.17 -33.25
C THR A 722 20.56 19.11 -32.44
N ILE A 723 21.00 17.86 -32.49
CA ILE A 723 20.37 16.76 -31.73
C ILE A 723 20.55 16.97 -30.23
N ARG A 724 21.73 17.44 -29.78
CA ARG A 724 21.98 17.77 -28.37
C ARG A 724 21.04 18.87 -27.86
N GLN A 725 20.84 19.94 -28.63
CA GLN A 725 19.88 20.99 -28.25
C GLN A 725 18.45 20.45 -28.09
N LEU A 726 18.05 19.49 -28.92
CA LEU A 726 16.73 18.84 -28.80
C LEU A 726 16.64 17.94 -27.55
N ALA A 727 17.73 17.29 -27.16
CA ALA A 727 17.82 16.54 -25.92
C ALA A 727 17.75 17.47 -24.68
N ASP A 728 18.43 18.61 -24.74
CA ASP A 728 18.42 19.63 -23.67
C ASP A 728 17.01 20.21 -23.43
N GLU A 729 16.16 20.22 -24.47
CA GLU A 729 14.72 20.58 -24.39
C GLU A 729 13.84 19.51 -23.73
N LYS A 730 14.42 18.41 -23.21
CA LYS A 730 13.69 17.30 -22.59
C LYS A 730 12.66 16.65 -23.53
N ARG A 731 13.03 16.51 -24.81
CA ARG A 731 12.24 15.75 -25.78
C ARG A 731 12.47 14.25 -25.64
N THR A 732 11.43 13.46 -25.87
CA THR A 732 11.55 12.00 -25.91
C THR A 732 12.23 11.58 -27.21
N MET A 733 13.36 10.88 -27.11
CA MET A 733 14.20 10.58 -28.27
C MET A 733 14.75 9.15 -28.21
N VAL A 734 14.72 8.45 -29.35
CA VAL A 734 15.43 7.17 -29.54
C VAL A 734 16.41 7.33 -30.68
N ILE A 735 17.69 7.09 -30.41
CA ILE A 735 18.79 7.40 -31.33
C ILE A 735 19.60 6.14 -31.61
N VAL A 736 19.55 5.63 -32.84
CA VAL A 736 20.51 4.65 -33.33
C VAL A 736 21.74 5.40 -33.83
N THR A 737 22.93 5.06 -33.31
CA THR A 737 24.15 5.78 -33.69
C THR A 737 25.42 4.92 -33.58
N HIS A 738 26.44 5.31 -34.34
CA HIS A 738 27.81 4.81 -34.23
C HIS A 738 28.76 5.81 -33.55
N GLU A 739 28.27 7.00 -33.18
CA GLU A 739 29.02 8.04 -32.48
C GLU A 739 29.03 7.77 -30.95
N MET A 740 29.94 6.94 -30.48
CA MET A 740 29.93 6.44 -29.09
C MET A 740 30.10 7.55 -28.04
N SER A 741 30.98 8.52 -28.30
CA SER A 741 31.17 9.68 -27.41
C SER A 741 29.89 10.52 -27.30
N PHE A 742 29.19 10.72 -28.41
CA PHE A 742 27.92 11.43 -28.41
C PHE A 742 26.84 10.66 -27.64
N ALA A 743 26.72 9.35 -27.89
CA ALA A 743 25.76 8.49 -27.19
C ALA A 743 25.99 8.48 -25.68
N ARG A 744 27.26 8.43 -25.25
CA ARG A 744 27.64 8.50 -23.83
C ARG A 744 27.26 9.82 -23.16
N ASP A 745 27.44 10.92 -23.88
CA ASP A 745 27.33 12.26 -23.29
C ASP A 745 25.91 12.84 -23.36
N VAL A 746 25.08 12.39 -24.31
CA VAL A 746 23.72 12.93 -24.56
C VAL A 746 22.60 11.99 -24.10
N ALA A 747 22.80 10.68 -24.12
CA ALA A 747 21.73 9.75 -23.73
C ALA A 747 21.63 9.58 -22.21
N ASP A 748 20.40 9.44 -21.71
CA ASP A 748 20.13 9.03 -20.34
C ASP A 748 20.41 7.53 -20.19
N ARG A 749 19.96 6.74 -21.17
CA ARG A 749 20.08 5.27 -21.23
C ARG A 749 20.67 4.82 -22.56
N ALA A 750 21.57 3.84 -22.50
CA ALA A 750 22.11 3.17 -23.68
C ALA A 750 21.66 1.71 -23.72
N ILE A 751 21.45 1.20 -24.93
CA ILE A 751 21.04 -0.17 -25.23
C ILE A 751 22.03 -0.75 -26.24
N PHE A 752 22.63 -1.89 -25.90
CA PHE A 752 23.47 -2.66 -26.79
C PHE A 752 22.67 -3.82 -27.39
N MET A 753 22.52 -3.80 -28.72
CA MET A 753 21.85 -4.84 -29.49
C MET A 753 22.84 -5.69 -30.28
N ASP A 754 22.69 -7.02 -30.20
CA ASP A 754 23.38 -7.97 -31.06
C ASP A 754 22.43 -9.12 -31.46
N GLN A 755 22.59 -9.64 -32.69
CA GLN A 755 21.80 -10.75 -33.22
C GLN A 755 20.27 -10.62 -32.98
N GLY A 756 19.71 -9.41 -33.14
CA GLY A 756 18.27 -9.19 -33.01
C GLY A 756 17.73 -9.26 -31.58
N LYS A 757 18.59 -9.10 -30.57
CA LYS A 757 18.25 -9.07 -29.13
C LYS A 757 18.90 -7.87 -28.45
N ILE A 758 18.25 -7.38 -27.40
CA ILE A 758 18.89 -6.48 -26.44
C ILE A 758 19.76 -7.34 -25.51
N VAL A 759 21.08 -7.14 -25.56
CA VAL A 759 22.06 -7.93 -24.80
C VAL A 759 22.41 -7.24 -23.49
N GLU A 760 22.48 -5.91 -23.49
CA GLU A 760 22.76 -5.10 -22.31
C GLU A 760 22.07 -3.75 -22.43
N GLN A 761 21.58 -3.21 -21.31
CA GLN A 761 21.03 -1.86 -21.24
C GLN A 761 21.25 -1.26 -19.86
N GLY A 762 21.38 0.06 -19.78
CA GLY A 762 21.58 0.77 -18.53
C GLY A 762 21.90 2.26 -18.73
N PRO A 763 22.16 3.01 -17.65
CA PRO A 763 22.57 4.42 -17.76
C PRO A 763 23.74 4.57 -18.72
N ALA A 764 23.66 5.48 -19.69
CA ALA A 764 24.61 5.53 -20.80
C ALA A 764 26.06 5.61 -20.30
N LYS A 765 26.36 6.56 -19.41
CA LYS A 765 27.70 6.71 -18.80
C LYS A 765 28.23 5.44 -18.16
N ALA A 766 27.38 4.68 -17.47
CA ALA A 766 27.79 3.44 -16.80
C ALA A 766 28.06 2.31 -17.80
N LEU A 767 27.20 2.15 -18.82
CA LEU A 767 27.36 1.12 -19.86
C LEU A 767 28.64 1.34 -20.68
N PHE A 768 28.98 2.59 -21.01
CA PHE A 768 30.22 2.91 -21.73
C PHE A 768 31.47 2.82 -20.86
N ALA A 769 31.37 3.12 -19.56
CA ALA A 769 32.53 3.09 -18.65
C ALA A 769 32.86 1.68 -18.11
N SER A 770 31.84 0.87 -17.82
CA SER A 770 31.99 -0.44 -17.21
C SER A 770 30.93 -1.45 -17.72
N PRO A 771 31.00 -1.85 -19.01
CA PRO A 771 30.07 -2.84 -19.58
C PRO A 771 30.22 -4.19 -18.88
N GLN A 772 29.09 -4.77 -18.49
CA GLN A 772 29.00 -6.03 -17.76
C GLN A 772 29.03 -7.23 -18.71
N GLN A 773 28.43 -7.12 -19.90
CA GLN A 773 28.40 -8.23 -20.84
C GLN A 773 29.70 -8.33 -21.63
N PRO A 774 30.30 -9.53 -21.75
CA PRO A 774 31.52 -9.74 -22.53
C PRO A 774 31.41 -9.25 -23.98
N ARG A 775 30.22 -9.40 -24.58
CA ARG A 775 29.96 -9.00 -25.96
C ARG A 775 29.93 -7.48 -26.14
N THR A 776 29.29 -6.76 -25.23
CA THR A 776 29.28 -5.29 -25.19
C THR A 776 30.71 -4.76 -25.01
N ARG A 777 31.48 -5.35 -24.09
CA ARG A 777 32.88 -4.98 -23.85
C ARG A 777 33.74 -5.13 -25.10
N GLN A 778 33.68 -6.29 -25.75
CA GLN A 778 34.42 -6.56 -26.98
C GLN A 778 34.05 -5.59 -28.12
N PHE A 779 32.79 -5.15 -28.18
CA PHE A 779 32.35 -4.17 -29.17
C PHE A 779 32.93 -2.77 -28.87
N LEU A 780 32.81 -2.32 -27.62
CA LEU A 780 33.25 -0.97 -27.21
C LEU A 780 34.79 -0.82 -27.20
N GLU A 781 35.54 -1.87 -26.88
CA GLU A 781 37.02 -1.84 -26.91
C GLU A 781 37.58 -1.40 -28.27
N LYS A 782 36.91 -1.76 -29.36
CA LYS A 782 37.30 -1.39 -30.73
C LYS A 782 37.16 0.11 -31.03
N PHE A 783 36.39 0.83 -30.23
CA PHE A 783 36.11 2.27 -30.41
C PHE A 783 36.69 3.14 -29.30
N LEU A 784 37.21 2.54 -28.22
CA LEU A 784 37.86 3.24 -27.10
C LEU A 784 39.40 3.28 -27.22
N THR A 785 39.99 2.57 -28.20
CA THR A 785 41.44 2.55 -28.48
C THR A 785 41.87 3.39 -29.69
N GLN A 786 40.94 4.14 -30.30
CA GLN A 786 41.22 5.26 -31.23
C GLN A 786 40.91 6.58 -30.53
#